data_AF-A0A0F5JNY4-F1
#
_entry.id   AF-A0A0F5JNY4-F1
#
_cell.length_a   1.000
_cell.length_b   1.000
_cell.length_c   1.000
_cell.angle_alpha   90.00
_cell.angle_beta   90.00
_cell.angle_gamma   90.00
#
_symmetry.space_group_name_H-M   'P 1'
#
loop_
_entity.id
_entity.type
_entity.pdbx_description
1 polymer ?
#
loop_
_entity_poly.entity_id
_entity_poly.type
_entity_poly.pdbx_seq_one_letter_code
_entity_poly.pdbx_strand_id
1 'polypeptide(L)'
;MKHLLLYAFVACIGIGCSRNMPQAPYTYAVAETPWNESLGNHRAVLAVNAPAEVVKLSFDWRRPDKEVEKRRFLIVEAETGDTIRNIQRLEVNNERCEILFGPVKKKGTYFFYYLPYQVQRERGYYSLGYEPKEEDPDKQWLAVTSSEVSGGQLPEVTVVRVESRTHFDSFYPMEIAASAEEKANYRQANLGRFLVFPEDRSNPVRMKTNVPYKWLQGQERFSFKGVAQPNEYYAFQLGVWAGDQTLKSVTYETTCLKSGNNVIPAEAITCFNINGVNPKGKPFTKQVSVAPDAVQPLWFGVDLKTNQPSGTYKGVVTLKDETGYAVPVEIELEVSGKMLADRGDGEPWRHSRLRWLNSTRGISDKPTEGYSAMSLSDNRVSCLGRTVSLDMQTALPSSINSWGHELLASPIRFVIRTSSGEKNLDGTLELSGESEGKMSGTWKAEDEEIALVCNGTMEFDGWINYVYTVTPKKDLLIEDIRLEIPMKSEAAPYFMGLGLPGQETPTNYSGGWETPGKTEHDYAVSIPTSKSASWLWPFDSFWCGSEKAGIHCELRGASYTGPLLNLYRPAYPVSWYNEGKGGFRINRSGNQTTATVYSGERFLKAGEELVFDLALLITPVKKANSHSQFTDRYYHSAEYPIPGEENLKSGVKIINVHHANYLNPFINYPFITADKIKDFADEWHGKGCKVKIYYTIRELTNVVPEIWALRSLGDEILQGGKGGGTPWCREHYVTDYTPQWYQHLDDLHLGVAADASVLTATGDSRWYNYYVEGLAWMVQHTGIDGLYLDDVAFGRDMLKRMRRVMEEVKPGCLIDLHSNTGFSRGPAIQYAEYFPYVDKLWFGESFMYSEMSPVNWLVEVSGIPFGLMGDMLHGGGNKWLGMQYGMTVRQPWMTDGVVCDPQYIWKLWDEFGIMDSKIVGFWEKNPAVTTSDKEVKVTAYVKDGKTLLSIGNYSKAKKLVKLNIDWKQLGLNPSSVRMQAPAVTDFQEACEFNPSGLIPVDPKRGWLIVLSEGM
;
A
#
# COMPACT_ATOMS: atom_id res chain seq x y z
N MET A 1 -10.44 -26.07 45.42
CA MET A 1 -9.42 -27.14 45.46
C MET A 1 -9.74 -28.21 44.42
N LYS A 2 -9.33 -27.97 43.17
CA LYS A 2 -9.28 -28.89 42.01
C LYS A 2 -8.94 -28.07 40.74
N HIS A 3 -7.88 -27.25 40.79
CA HIS A 3 -7.38 -26.49 39.62
C HIS A 3 -5.85 -26.25 39.68
N LEU A 4 -5.11 -27.05 40.45
CA LEU A 4 -3.67 -26.84 40.69
C LEU A 4 -2.81 -28.07 40.31
N LEU A 5 -3.19 -28.78 39.23
CA LEU A 5 -2.51 -30.01 38.82
C LEU A 5 -2.38 -30.20 37.29
N LEU A 6 -2.67 -29.18 36.48
CA LEU A 6 -2.53 -29.26 35.01
C LEU A 6 -1.29 -28.51 34.46
N TYR A 7 -0.50 -27.84 35.29
CA TYR A 7 0.72 -27.12 34.88
C TYR A 7 2.03 -27.88 35.13
N ALA A 8 1.98 -29.10 35.66
CA ALA A 8 3.18 -29.88 36.02
C ALA A 8 3.46 -31.11 35.14
N PHE A 9 2.69 -31.35 34.06
CA PHE A 9 2.81 -32.58 33.26
C PHE A 9 3.26 -32.41 31.79
N VAL A 10 3.85 -31.26 31.44
CA VAL A 10 4.54 -31.06 30.14
C VAL A 10 6.07 -30.93 30.31
N ALA A 11 6.60 -31.13 31.53
CA ALA A 11 8.02 -30.94 31.83
C ALA A 11 8.90 -32.21 31.73
N CYS A 12 8.38 -33.39 31.36
CA CYS A 12 9.17 -34.64 31.41
C CYS A 12 8.79 -35.68 30.35
N ILE A 13 8.95 -35.39 29.06
CA ILE A 13 9.34 -36.39 28.05
C ILE A 13 10.31 -35.72 27.07
N GLY A 14 11.56 -35.59 27.53
CA GLY A 14 12.69 -35.13 26.75
C GLY A 14 13.88 -36.03 27.06
N ILE A 15 13.82 -37.29 26.64
CA ILE A 15 14.98 -38.19 26.67
C ILE A 15 15.02 -38.94 25.34
N GLY A 16 16.08 -38.72 24.58
CA GLY A 16 16.48 -39.64 23.51
C GLY A 16 16.79 -39.05 22.14
N CYS A 17 17.46 -37.89 22.06
CA CYS A 17 18.32 -37.54 20.93
C CYS A 17 19.30 -36.45 21.38
N SER A 18 20.35 -36.86 22.10
CA SER A 18 21.52 -36.03 22.35
C SER A 18 22.27 -35.82 21.03
N ARG A 19 21.79 -34.87 20.22
CA ARG A 19 22.64 -34.20 19.24
C ARG A 19 23.58 -33.30 20.04
N ASN A 20 24.88 -33.54 19.93
CA ASN A 20 25.90 -32.59 20.38
C ASN A 20 25.66 -31.28 19.61
N MET A 21 24.87 -30.37 20.18
CA MET A 21 24.87 -28.98 19.72
C MET A 21 26.22 -28.39 20.12
N PRO A 22 26.98 -27.82 19.18
CA PRO A 22 28.20 -27.11 19.52
C PRO A 22 27.88 -26.01 20.53
N GLN A 23 28.67 -25.93 21.60
CA GLN A 23 28.47 -24.95 22.65
C GLN A 23 28.78 -23.56 22.09
N ALA A 24 27.76 -22.71 22.03
CA ALA A 24 27.95 -21.30 21.69
C ALA A 24 28.96 -20.65 22.67
N PRO A 25 29.70 -19.60 22.24
CA PRO A 25 30.72 -18.95 23.08
C PRO A 25 30.16 -18.50 24.43
N TYR A 26 28.85 -18.22 24.49
CA TYR A 26 28.10 -17.92 25.69
C TYR A 26 26.74 -18.62 25.66
N THR A 27 26.09 -18.70 26.83
CA THR A 27 24.66 -19.02 26.89
C THR A 27 23.87 -17.80 26.41
N TYR A 28 22.97 -17.98 25.45
CA TYR A 28 22.05 -16.94 24.98
C TYR A 28 20.64 -17.24 25.52
N ALA A 29 19.93 -16.20 25.97
CA ALA A 29 18.58 -16.32 26.49
C ALA A 29 17.73 -15.09 26.17
N VAL A 30 16.41 -15.23 26.26
CA VAL A 30 15.50 -14.08 26.33
C VAL A 30 15.31 -13.74 27.80
N ALA A 31 15.30 -12.46 28.16
CA ALA A 31 15.04 -12.05 29.54
C ALA A 31 13.66 -12.52 30.02
N GLU A 32 13.58 -12.98 31.28
CA GLU A 32 12.31 -13.38 31.89
C GLU A 32 11.31 -12.20 31.98
N THR A 33 11.83 -11.00 32.18
CA THR A 33 11.05 -9.75 32.17
C THR A 33 11.78 -8.75 31.28
N PRO A 34 11.13 -8.24 30.21
CA PRO A 34 11.70 -7.17 29.39
C PRO A 34 12.06 -5.96 30.25
N TRP A 35 13.29 -5.49 30.15
CA TRP A 35 13.73 -4.28 30.84
C TRP A 35 13.26 -3.01 30.11
N ASN A 36 13.55 -1.83 30.69
CA ASN A 36 13.18 -0.55 30.07
C ASN A 36 13.84 -0.41 28.69
N GLU A 37 13.02 -0.21 27.67
CA GLU A 37 13.44 -0.10 26.26
C GLU A 37 14.61 0.85 26.03
N SER A 38 14.72 1.95 26.80
CA SER A 38 15.81 2.92 26.65
C SER A 38 17.22 2.35 26.93
N LEU A 39 17.32 1.24 27.66
CA LEU A 39 18.58 0.53 27.90
C LEU A 39 19.04 -0.29 26.68
N GLY A 40 18.23 -0.35 25.62
CA GLY A 40 18.52 -1.07 24.38
C GLY A 40 17.95 -2.48 24.34
N ASN A 41 18.19 -3.19 23.24
CA ASN A 41 17.61 -4.50 22.98
C ASN A 41 18.43 -5.68 23.51
N HIS A 42 19.67 -5.43 23.95
CA HIS A 42 20.62 -6.48 24.32
C HIS A 42 21.44 -6.13 25.55
N ARG A 43 21.77 -7.15 26.36
CA ARG A 43 22.71 -7.03 27.49
C ARG A 43 23.55 -8.29 27.70
N ALA A 44 24.72 -8.13 28.30
CA ALA A 44 25.47 -9.22 28.90
C ALA A 44 25.26 -9.22 30.43
N VAL A 45 25.02 -10.40 31.01
CA VAL A 45 24.93 -10.59 32.46
C VAL A 45 26.32 -10.95 32.97
N LEU A 46 26.87 -10.09 33.83
CA LEU A 46 28.23 -10.20 34.35
C LEU A 46 28.20 -10.67 35.81
N ALA A 47 29.12 -11.56 36.17
CA ALA A 47 29.41 -11.90 37.56
C ALA A 47 30.71 -11.22 37.99
N VAL A 48 30.61 -10.39 39.04
CA VAL A 48 31.76 -9.73 39.68
C VAL A 48 32.03 -10.42 41.02
N ASN A 49 33.24 -10.97 41.15
CA ASN A 49 33.59 -11.85 42.28
C ASN A 49 34.01 -11.11 43.55
N ALA A 50 34.53 -9.89 43.44
CA ALA A 50 34.94 -9.06 44.56
C ALA A 50 34.89 -7.55 44.20
N PRO A 51 34.72 -6.65 45.19
CA PRO A 51 34.92 -5.22 44.98
C PRO A 51 36.34 -4.91 44.50
N ALA A 52 36.48 -3.98 43.57
CA ALA A 52 37.76 -3.51 43.06
C ALA A 52 37.63 -2.12 42.43
N GLU A 53 38.70 -1.33 42.47
CA GLU A 53 38.73 -0.01 41.83
C GLU A 53 38.68 -0.12 40.29
N VAL A 54 39.26 -1.18 39.73
CA VAL A 54 39.28 -1.48 38.30
C VAL A 54 39.08 -2.97 38.09
N VAL A 55 38.15 -3.31 37.20
CA VAL A 55 37.96 -4.68 36.71
C VAL A 55 38.04 -4.71 35.20
N LYS A 56 38.42 -5.86 34.64
CA LYS A 56 38.52 -6.08 33.19
C LYS A 56 37.37 -6.96 32.69
N LEU A 57 36.74 -6.56 31.59
CA LEU A 57 35.82 -7.39 30.80
C LEU A 57 36.49 -7.73 29.46
N SER A 58 36.50 -9.02 29.12
CA SER A 58 36.81 -9.52 27.78
C SER A 58 35.61 -10.31 27.26
N PHE A 59 34.97 -9.82 26.20
CA PHE A 59 33.70 -10.36 25.70
C PHE A 59 33.73 -10.53 24.17
N ASP A 60 33.67 -11.77 23.70
CA ASP A 60 33.61 -12.11 22.26
C ASP A 60 32.16 -12.04 21.76
N TRP A 61 31.62 -10.82 21.74
CA TRP A 61 30.20 -10.54 21.54
C TRP A 61 29.66 -10.77 20.12
N ARG A 62 30.54 -10.88 19.11
CA ARG A 62 30.23 -11.31 17.73
C ARG A 62 29.05 -10.57 17.08
N ARG A 63 29.11 -9.25 17.10
CA ARG A 63 28.06 -8.33 16.64
C ARG A 63 28.09 -8.11 15.11
N PRO A 64 26.94 -8.18 14.42
CA PRO A 64 26.86 -7.96 12.98
C PRO A 64 26.60 -6.49 12.59
N ASP A 65 26.23 -5.63 13.53
CA ASP A 65 25.85 -4.25 13.27
C ASP A 65 27.05 -3.32 13.04
N LYS A 66 26.81 -2.13 12.48
CA LYS A 66 27.86 -1.18 12.10
C LYS A 66 28.24 -0.25 13.25
N GLU A 67 29.49 0.24 13.24
CA GLU A 67 30.00 1.29 14.13
C GLU A 67 29.88 0.95 15.62
N VAL A 68 30.15 -0.31 15.98
CA VAL A 68 30.04 -0.82 17.37
C VAL A 68 30.91 -0.02 18.35
N GLU A 69 32.02 0.55 17.88
CA GLU A 69 32.95 1.40 18.64
C GLU A 69 32.40 2.78 19.00
N LYS A 70 31.29 3.20 18.38
CA LYS A 70 30.61 4.47 18.67
C LYS A 70 29.37 4.33 19.55
N ARG A 71 28.89 3.10 19.76
CA ARG A 71 27.68 2.82 20.56
C ARG A 71 27.95 3.02 22.04
N ARG A 72 27.02 3.62 22.78
CA ARG A 72 27.13 3.83 24.23
C ARG A 72 27.14 2.52 25.01
N PHE A 73 27.93 2.49 26.08
CA PHE A 73 27.97 1.41 27.06
C PHE A 73 27.37 1.86 28.39
N LEU A 74 26.56 1.01 29.02
CA LEU A 74 26.02 1.20 30.36
C LEU A 74 26.24 -0.08 31.17
N ILE A 75 26.88 0.04 32.33
CA ILE A 75 27.06 -1.08 33.26
C ILE A 75 26.29 -0.74 34.53
N VAL A 76 25.29 -1.55 34.87
CA VAL A 76 24.35 -1.30 35.96
C VAL A 76 24.45 -2.42 36.99
N GLU A 77 24.62 -2.07 38.27
CA GLU A 77 24.55 -3.04 39.37
C GLU A 77 23.11 -3.54 39.53
N ALA A 78 22.92 -4.87 39.55
CA ALA A 78 21.60 -5.47 39.38
C ALA A 78 20.65 -5.27 40.58
N GLU A 79 21.16 -5.12 41.81
CA GLU A 79 20.36 -4.98 43.03
C GLU A 79 19.98 -3.53 43.32
N THR A 80 20.90 -2.58 43.13
CA THR A 80 20.74 -1.17 43.46
C THR A 80 20.31 -0.33 42.26
N GLY A 81 20.59 -0.79 41.04
CA GLY A 81 20.38 0.00 39.82
C GLY A 81 21.44 1.09 39.61
N ASP A 82 22.52 1.09 40.39
CA ASP A 82 23.60 2.07 40.26
C ASP A 82 24.39 1.84 38.97
N THR A 83 24.58 2.90 38.18
CA THR A 83 25.40 2.86 36.96
C THR A 83 26.87 3.11 37.26
N ILE A 84 27.76 2.26 36.75
CA ILE A 84 29.21 2.49 36.78
C ILE A 84 29.55 3.67 35.87
N ARG A 85 30.25 4.65 36.42
CA ARG A 85 30.62 5.88 35.70
C ARG A 85 31.79 5.70 34.74
N ASN A 86 32.86 5.03 35.17
CA ASN A 86 34.10 4.99 34.38
C ASN A 86 34.15 3.72 33.51
N ILE A 87 34.29 3.92 32.21
CA ILE A 87 34.46 2.85 31.22
C ILE A 87 35.61 3.24 30.29
N GLN A 88 36.74 2.54 30.37
CA GLN A 88 37.85 2.69 29.43
C GLN A 88 37.79 1.57 28.40
N ARG A 89 37.62 1.95 27.13
CA ARG A 89 37.66 1.02 26.00
C ARG A 89 39.10 0.66 25.65
N LEU A 90 39.43 -0.64 25.64
CA LEU A 90 40.74 -1.14 25.20
C LEU A 90 40.66 -1.58 23.73
N GLU A 91 39.74 -2.48 23.43
CA GLU A 91 39.49 -2.99 22.08
C GLU A 91 37.98 -3.14 21.88
N VAL A 92 37.39 -2.47 20.89
CA VAL A 92 35.97 -2.60 20.58
C VAL A 92 35.81 -2.68 19.07
N ASN A 93 35.49 -3.88 18.59
CA ASN A 93 35.22 -4.18 17.19
C ASN A 93 34.06 -5.19 17.09
N ASN A 94 33.68 -5.62 15.89
CA ASN A 94 32.54 -6.53 15.68
C ASN A 94 32.70 -7.89 16.37
N GLU A 95 33.93 -8.40 16.50
CA GLU A 95 34.17 -9.72 17.10
C GLU A 95 34.29 -9.63 18.62
N ARG A 96 34.91 -8.56 19.14
CA ARG A 96 35.38 -8.46 20.52
C ARG A 96 35.14 -7.11 21.18
N CYS A 97 34.84 -7.15 22.47
CA CYS A 97 34.74 -6.01 23.37
C CYS A 97 35.61 -6.25 24.61
N GLU A 98 36.72 -5.53 24.70
CA GLU A 98 37.58 -5.45 25.86
C GLU A 98 37.52 -4.05 26.48
N ILE A 99 37.12 -3.97 27.74
CA ILE A 99 36.99 -2.73 28.50
C ILE A 99 37.52 -2.89 29.93
N LEU A 100 37.92 -1.78 30.53
CA LEU A 100 38.12 -1.64 31.97
C LEU A 100 36.99 -0.78 32.54
N PHE A 101 36.46 -1.13 33.71
CA PHE A 101 35.43 -0.32 34.36
C PHE A 101 35.54 -0.34 35.88
N GLY A 102 34.97 0.67 36.52
CA GLY A 102 34.95 0.78 37.99
C GLY A 102 34.67 2.20 38.52
N PRO A 103 34.74 2.39 39.85
CA PRO A 103 34.97 1.35 40.86
C PRO A 103 33.74 0.45 41.04
N VAL A 104 33.99 -0.84 41.24
CA VAL A 104 32.97 -1.82 41.61
C VAL A 104 32.97 -1.98 43.13
N LYS A 105 31.89 -1.52 43.78
CA LYS A 105 31.80 -1.45 45.25
C LYS A 105 31.39 -2.75 45.92
N LYS A 106 30.77 -3.69 45.20
CA LYS A 106 30.20 -4.94 45.74
C LYS A 106 30.47 -6.10 44.79
N LYS A 107 30.59 -7.31 45.33
CA LYS A 107 30.45 -8.53 44.52
C LYS A 107 28.98 -8.67 44.14
N GLY A 108 28.69 -9.23 42.97
CA GLY A 108 27.30 -9.44 42.55
C GLY A 108 27.11 -9.55 41.06
N THR A 109 25.86 -9.39 40.64
CA THR A 109 25.46 -9.39 39.23
C THR A 109 25.46 -7.96 38.71
N TYR A 110 26.04 -7.77 37.52
CA TYR A 110 26.01 -6.50 36.81
C TYR A 110 25.45 -6.72 35.40
N PHE A 111 24.70 -5.76 34.89
CA PHE A 111 24.17 -5.78 33.53
C PHE A 111 24.96 -4.83 32.65
N PHE A 112 25.56 -5.36 31.58
CA PHE A 112 26.24 -4.56 30.56
C PHE A 112 25.36 -4.40 29.32
N TYR A 113 24.79 -3.21 29.15
CA TYR A 113 24.01 -2.81 27.97
C TYR A 113 24.90 -2.09 26.95
N TYR A 114 24.72 -2.40 25.67
CA TYR A 114 25.64 -1.94 24.61
C TYR A 114 24.98 -1.37 23.34
N LEU A 115 23.65 -1.17 23.38
CA LEU A 115 22.83 -0.54 22.33
C LEU A 115 21.70 0.35 22.88
N PRO A 116 21.91 1.16 23.95
CA PRO A 116 20.84 2.01 24.47
C PRO A 116 20.44 3.08 23.46
N TYR A 117 19.16 3.44 23.45
CA TYR A 117 18.58 4.35 22.47
C TYR A 117 17.46 5.22 23.05
N GLN A 118 17.13 6.28 22.30
CA GLN A 118 16.06 7.21 22.63
C GLN A 118 14.71 6.66 22.14
N VAL A 119 13.76 6.50 23.07
CA VAL A 119 12.42 5.95 22.80
C VAL A 119 11.51 7.06 22.26
N GLN A 120 10.95 6.84 21.06
CA GLN A 120 9.93 7.73 20.48
C GLN A 120 8.55 7.15 20.79
N ARG A 121 7.70 7.91 21.49
CA ARG A 121 6.34 7.45 21.83
C ARG A 121 5.32 7.84 20.75
N GLU A 122 5.62 8.88 19.99
CA GLU A 122 4.77 9.40 18.93
C GLU A 122 4.84 8.56 17.65
N ARG A 123 3.69 8.44 16.97
CA ARG A 123 3.53 7.76 15.68
C ARG A 123 4.01 8.62 14.50
N GLY A 124 4.26 7.99 13.34
CA GLY A 124 4.61 8.67 12.10
C GLY A 124 6.01 8.30 11.62
N TYR A 125 6.91 9.27 11.44
CA TYR A 125 8.30 9.01 11.06
C TYR A 125 9.20 8.86 12.31
N TYR A 126 10.08 7.85 12.32
CA TYR A 126 11.05 7.69 13.41
C TYR A 126 12.26 8.61 13.23
N SER A 127 12.47 9.53 14.16
CA SER A 127 13.48 10.59 14.07
C SER A 127 14.62 10.50 15.09
N LEU A 128 14.52 9.58 16.06
CA LEU A 128 15.49 9.43 17.14
C LEU A 128 16.65 8.49 16.78
N GLY A 129 17.55 8.23 17.74
CA GLY A 129 18.72 7.40 17.52
C GLY A 129 19.26 6.72 18.76
N TYR A 130 20.40 6.04 18.60
CA TYR A 130 21.17 5.51 19.71
C TYR A 130 21.71 6.64 20.58
N GLU A 131 21.88 6.34 21.86
CA GLU A 131 22.56 7.24 22.78
C GLU A 131 24.02 7.48 22.34
N PRO A 132 24.55 8.71 22.51
CA PRO A 132 25.94 9.01 22.19
C PRO A 132 26.88 8.21 23.09
N LYS A 133 28.10 7.93 22.60
CA LYS A 133 29.17 7.28 23.36
C LYS A 133 29.28 7.89 24.77
N GLU A 134 29.51 7.04 25.77
CA GLU A 134 29.68 7.46 27.17
C GLU A 134 30.82 8.48 27.32
N GLU A 135 30.71 9.30 28.38
CA GLU A 135 31.74 10.27 28.74
C GLU A 135 33.09 9.59 29.01
N ASP A 136 34.18 10.33 28.77
CA ASP A 136 35.51 9.84 29.10
C ASP A 136 35.64 9.56 30.60
N PRO A 137 36.38 8.50 31.01
CA PRO A 137 36.61 8.20 32.42
C PRO A 137 37.22 9.37 33.19
N ASP A 138 36.93 9.43 34.49
CA ASP A 138 37.51 10.42 35.38
C ASP A 138 39.04 10.35 35.37
N LYS A 139 39.71 11.50 35.27
CA LYS A 139 41.18 11.58 35.17
C LYS A 139 41.89 10.97 36.39
N GLN A 140 41.29 11.06 37.59
CA GLN A 140 41.83 10.44 38.79
C GLN A 140 41.71 8.92 38.73
N TRP A 141 40.57 8.42 38.22
CA TRP A 141 40.37 6.99 38.03
C TRP A 141 41.31 6.41 36.95
N LEU A 142 41.61 7.15 35.88
CA LEU A 142 42.62 6.75 34.88
C LEU A 142 44.03 6.64 35.46
N ALA A 143 44.40 7.50 36.43
CA ALA A 143 45.69 7.41 37.11
C ALA A 143 45.78 6.15 37.98
N VAL A 144 44.71 5.84 38.73
CA VAL A 144 44.60 4.58 39.49
C VAL A 144 44.69 3.38 38.55
N THR A 145 43.95 3.41 37.44
CA THR A 145 43.94 2.35 36.42
C THR A 145 45.33 2.10 35.83
N SER A 146 46.07 3.17 35.50
CA SER A 146 47.43 3.04 34.96
C SER A 146 48.39 2.39 35.95
N SER A 147 48.24 2.70 37.25
CA SER A 147 49.03 2.08 38.32
C SER A 147 48.68 0.60 38.51
N GLU A 148 47.39 0.26 38.53
CA GLU A 148 46.90 -1.13 38.68
C GLU A 148 47.32 -2.01 37.50
N VAL A 149 47.19 -1.51 36.26
CA VAL A 149 47.63 -2.22 35.03
C VAL A 149 49.14 -2.48 35.05
N SER A 150 49.93 -1.53 35.57
CA SER A 150 51.39 -1.69 35.69
C SER A 150 51.80 -2.63 36.85
N GLY A 151 50.93 -2.78 37.85
CA GLY A 151 51.17 -3.53 39.08
C GLY A 151 50.87 -5.03 39.02
N GLY A 152 50.14 -5.52 38.01
CA GLY A 152 49.86 -6.95 37.84
C GLY A 152 48.55 -7.28 37.11
N GLN A 153 48.07 -8.51 37.25
CA GLN A 153 46.85 -9.00 36.60
C GLN A 153 45.58 -8.43 37.27
N LEU A 154 44.76 -7.71 36.51
CA LEU A 154 43.50 -7.13 36.97
C LEU A 154 42.44 -8.23 37.24
N PRO A 155 41.51 -8.02 38.20
CA PRO A 155 40.36 -8.89 38.36
C PRO A 155 39.49 -8.91 37.09
N GLU A 156 39.27 -10.10 36.54
CA GLU A 156 38.39 -10.28 35.37
C GLU A 156 36.96 -10.60 35.80
N VAL A 157 36.00 -9.99 35.11
CA VAL A 157 34.57 -10.30 35.27
C VAL A 157 34.16 -11.43 34.34
N THR A 158 33.21 -12.27 34.77
CA THR A 158 32.72 -13.38 33.95
C THR A 158 31.43 -13.02 33.24
N VAL A 159 31.36 -13.21 31.93
CA VAL A 159 30.09 -13.16 31.19
C VAL A 159 29.32 -14.46 31.44
N VAL A 160 28.26 -14.38 32.24
CA VAL A 160 27.43 -15.54 32.61
C VAL A 160 26.54 -15.96 31.45
N ARG A 161 25.92 -14.99 30.78
CA ARG A 161 25.05 -15.18 29.62
C ARG A 161 24.80 -13.86 28.89
N VAL A 162 24.31 -13.95 27.67
CA VAL A 162 23.86 -12.82 26.86
C VAL A 162 22.35 -12.89 26.73
N GLU A 163 21.68 -11.77 26.96
CA GLU A 163 20.22 -11.69 26.94
C GLU A 163 19.75 -10.69 25.89
N SER A 164 18.69 -11.06 25.17
CA SER A 164 17.86 -10.13 24.41
C SER A 164 16.65 -9.70 25.25
N ARG A 165 16.14 -8.49 24.99
CA ARG A 165 14.98 -7.93 25.69
C ARG A 165 13.73 -8.76 25.44
N THR A 166 13.52 -9.14 24.18
CA THR A 166 12.44 -10.04 23.75
C THR A 166 12.96 -11.11 22.80
N HIS A 167 12.11 -12.08 22.43
CA HIS A 167 12.44 -13.07 21.40
C HIS A 167 12.56 -12.45 20.00
N PHE A 168 11.85 -11.35 19.74
CA PHE A 168 11.91 -10.61 18.48
C PHE A 168 13.23 -9.86 18.30
N ASP A 169 13.85 -9.45 19.41
CA ASP A 169 15.11 -8.72 19.43
C ASP A 169 16.34 -9.65 19.35
N SER A 170 16.18 -10.97 19.48
CA SER A 170 17.31 -11.90 19.61
C SER A 170 18.17 -11.98 18.34
N PHE A 171 19.49 -11.83 18.52
CA PHE A 171 20.50 -12.17 17.50
C PHE A 171 20.77 -13.69 17.40
N TYR A 172 20.47 -14.45 18.45
CA TYR A 172 20.77 -15.89 18.46
C TYR A 172 19.69 -16.70 17.72
N PRO A 173 20.05 -17.72 16.91
CA PRO A 173 21.42 -18.17 16.58
C PRO A 173 21.98 -17.62 15.26
N MET A 174 21.16 -16.95 14.44
CA MET A 174 21.48 -16.68 13.02
C MET A 174 22.11 -15.29 12.75
N GLU A 175 22.29 -14.47 13.78
CA GLU A 175 22.95 -13.15 13.73
C GLU A 175 24.14 -13.06 14.69
N ILE A 176 24.67 -14.20 15.13
CA ILE A 176 25.97 -14.30 15.80
C ILE A 176 27.03 -14.51 14.73
N ALA A 177 27.93 -13.55 14.52
CA ALA A 177 28.95 -13.63 13.47
C ALA A 177 30.07 -14.63 13.80
N ALA A 178 30.48 -15.40 12.80
CA ALA A 178 31.74 -16.14 12.85
C ALA A 178 32.94 -15.18 12.80
N SER A 179 34.00 -15.49 13.53
CA SER A 179 35.24 -14.70 13.49
C SER A 179 35.99 -14.88 12.18
N ALA A 180 36.87 -13.95 11.84
CA ALA A 180 37.76 -14.04 10.68
C ALA A 180 38.62 -15.30 10.73
N GLU A 181 39.11 -15.68 11.92
CA GLU A 181 39.88 -16.91 12.14
C GLU A 181 39.03 -18.16 11.88
N GLU A 182 37.80 -18.22 12.41
CA GLU A 182 36.89 -19.35 12.19
C GLU A 182 36.55 -19.49 10.69
N LYS A 183 36.30 -18.39 10.00
CA LYS A 183 36.07 -18.39 8.54
C LYS A 183 37.29 -18.91 7.78
N ALA A 184 38.49 -18.44 8.11
CA ALA A 184 39.73 -18.86 7.46
C ALA A 184 40.00 -20.35 7.67
N ASN A 185 39.91 -20.83 8.92
CA ASN A 185 40.09 -22.23 9.27
C ASN A 185 39.07 -23.12 8.55
N TYR A 186 37.81 -22.68 8.47
CA TYR A 186 36.77 -23.43 7.79
C TYR A 186 37.02 -23.54 6.27
N ARG A 187 37.42 -22.44 5.63
CA ARG A 187 37.75 -22.43 4.19
C ARG A 187 38.94 -23.32 3.87
N GLN A 188 39.95 -23.35 4.72
CA GLN A 188 41.10 -24.26 4.55
C GLN A 188 40.67 -25.73 4.63
N ALA A 189 39.72 -26.06 5.51
CA ALA A 189 39.20 -27.42 5.65
C ALA A 189 38.15 -27.80 4.57
N ASN A 190 37.53 -26.83 3.90
CA ASN A 190 36.44 -27.06 2.94
C ASN A 190 36.67 -26.24 1.67
N LEU A 191 37.39 -26.84 0.71
CA LEU A 191 37.72 -26.20 -0.57
C LEU A 191 36.52 -26.19 -1.52
N GLY A 192 36.29 -25.06 -2.19
CA GLY A 192 35.23 -24.91 -3.17
C GLY A 192 35.09 -23.48 -3.66
N ARG A 193 34.45 -23.30 -4.83
CA ARG A 193 34.11 -21.96 -5.35
C ARG A 193 33.03 -21.30 -4.49
N PHE A 194 32.14 -22.10 -3.92
CA PHE A 194 31.18 -21.71 -2.90
C PHE A 194 30.84 -22.90 -2.01
N LEU A 195 30.30 -22.61 -0.83
CA LEU A 195 29.86 -23.59 0.16
C LEU A 195 28.36 -23.44 0.40
N VAL A 196 27.69 -24.53 0.77
CA VAL A 196 26.23 -24.56 0.97
C VAL A 196 25.89 -25.07 2.36
N PHE A 197 24.98 -24.38 3.04
CA PHE A 197 24.54 -24.68 4.39
C PHE A 197 23.01 -24.84 4.41
N PRO A 198 22.48 -26.07 4.59
CA PRO A 198 21.04 -26.28 4.69
C PRO A 198 20.50 -25.79 6.04
N GLU A 199 19.37 -25.10 6.03
CA GLU A 199 18.73 -24.59 7.24
C GLU A 199 17.20 -24.74 7.18
N ASP A 200 16.61 -25.03 8.34
CA ASP A 200 15.15 -25.05 8.48
C ASP A 200 14.59 -23.63 8.52
N ARG A 201 13.32 -23.48 8.13
CA ARG A 201 12.57 -22.23 8.23
C ARG A 201 12.56 -21.64 9.64
N SER A 202 12.74 -22.44 10.69
CA SER A 202 12.85 -21.96 12.08
C SER A 202 14.12 -21.15 12.36
N ASN A 203 15.14 -21.23 11.49
CA ASN A 203 16.41 -20.53 11.61
C ASN A 203 16.71 -19.73 10.32
N PRO A 204 15.89 -18.71 9.99
CA PRO A 204 16.09 -17.91 8.77
C PRO A 204 17.50 -17.31 8.75
N VAL A 205 18.18 -17.39 7.62
CA VAL A 205 19.49 -16.73 7.43
C VAL A 205 19.26 -15.22 7.30
N ARG A 206 19.85 -14.46 8.22
CA ARG A 206 19.58 -13.02 8.37
C ARG A 206 20.71 -12.13 7.85
N MET A 207 21.95 -12.59 7.98
CA MET A 207 23.15 -11.83 7.60
C MET A 207 23.55 -12.08 6.15
N LYS A 208 23.81 -11.01 5.39
CA LYS A 208 24.29 -11.08 3.99
C LYS A 208 25.81 -10.93 3.84
N THR A 209 26.48 -10.29 4.79
CA THR A 209 27.91 -9.97 4.74
C THR A 209 28.74 -10.74 5.76
N ASN A 210 28.08 -11.51 6.63
CA ASN A 210 28.72 -12.28 7.70
C ASN A 210 28.18 -13.69 7.69
N VAL A 211 29.05 -14.65 8.00
CA VAL A 211 28.68 -16.06 8.12
C VAL A 211 28.15 -16.31 9.54
N PRO A 212 26.96 -16.92 9.72
CA PRO A 212 26.49 -17.33 11.04
C PRO A 212 27.47 -18.28 11.70
N TYR A 213 27.87 -17.97 12.94
CA TYR A 213 28.75 -18.81 13.75
C TYR A 213 28.27 -20.28 13.78
N LYS A 214 26.96 -20.48 13.97
CA LYS A 214 26.29 -21.79 13.98
C LYS A 214 26.74 -22.70 12.83
N TRP A 215 26.86 -22.16 11.62
CA TRP A 215 27.23 -22.92 10.42
C TRP A 215 28.62 -23.53 10.50
N LEU A 216 29.57 -22.84 11.13
CA LEU A 216 30.95 -23.29 11.19
C LEU A 216 31.19 -24.35 12.27
N GLN A 217 30.22 -24.55 13.17
CA GLN A 217 30.36 -25.45 14.31
C GLN A 217 29.76 -26.86 14.10
N GLY A 218 28.75 -27.00 13.24
CA GLY A 218 28.04 -28.29 13.03
C GLY A 218 28.85 -29.31 12.22
N GLN A 219 28.53 -30.61 12.33
CA GLN A 219 29.09 -31.69 11.49
C GLN A 219 28.14 -32.16 10.37
N GLU A 220 26.82 -32.03 10.54
CA GLU A 220 25.82 -32.37 9.50
C GLU A 220 25.68 -31.20 8.51
N ARG A 221 26.45 -31.22 7.42
CA ARG A 221 26.56 -30.10 6.46
C ARG A 221 26.00 -30.39 5.06
N PHE A 222 25.85 -31.67 4.74
CA PHE A 222 25.48 -32.12 3.39
C PHE A 222 24.04 -32.61 3.27
N SER A 223 23.28 -32.61 4.38
CA SER A 223 21.92 -33.12 4.41
C SER A 223 20.97 -32.19 5.16
N PHE A 224 19.86 -31.82 4.53
CA PHE A 224 18.70 -31.21 5.17
C PHE A 224 17.77 -32.30 5.71
N LYS A 225 17.23 -32.11 6.91
CA LYS A 225 16.21 -32.97 7.52
C LYS A 225 15.05 -32.12 8.01
N GLY A 226 13.85 -32.39 7.52
CA GLY A 226 12.62 -31.69 7.91
C GLY A 226 11.48 -32.66 8.24
N VAL A 227 10.47 -32.15 8.96
CA VAL A 227 9.24 -32.90 9.29
C VAL A 227 8.05 -32.10 8.80
N ALA A 228 7.26 -32.71 7.90
CA ALA A 228 6.11 -32.09 7.27
C ALA A 228 4.84 -32.92 7.46
N GLN A 229 3.70 -32.28 7.27
CA GLN A 229 2.39 -32.91 7.30
C GLN A 229 1.78 -33.03 5.89
N PRO A 230 0.87 -33.99 5.64
CA PRO A 230 0.13 -34.02 4.38
C PRO A 230 -0.58 -32.68 4.11
N ASN A 231 -0.66 -32.30 2.83
CA ASN A 231 -1.17 -31.01 2.34
C ASN A 231 -0.31 -29.76 2.64
N GLU A 232 0.76 -29.86 3.42
CA GLU A 232 1.60 -28.73 3.78
C GLU A 232 2.37 -28.15 2.58
N TYR A 233 2.56 -26.83 2.56
CA TYR A 233 3.61 -26.22 1.75
C TYR A 233 4.85 -25.99 2.64
N TYR A 234 5.81 -26.90 2.56
CA TYR A 234 6.97 -26.92 3.46
C TYR A 234 8.09 -26.01 2.94
N ALA A 235 8.57 -25.07 3.75
CA ALA A 235 9.64 -24.16 3.38
C ALA A 235 10.95 -24.49 4.10
N PHE A 236 12.07 -24.32 3.41
CA PHE A 236 13.42 -24.42 3.95
C PHE A 236 14.38 -23.54 3.14
N GLN A 237 15.66 -23.46 3.52
CA GLN A 237 16.63 -22.66 2.78
C GLN A 237 17.98 -23.37 2.62
N LEU A 238 18.68 -23.04 1.54
CA LEU A 238 20.08 -23.37 1.31
C LEU A 238 20.89 -22.08 1.31
N GLY A 239 21.72 -21.87 2.32
CA GLY A 239 22.60 -20.72 2.43
C GLY A 239 23.87 -20.90 1.60
N VAL A 240 24.09 -20.04 0.61
CA VAL A 240 25.30 -20.02 -0.23
C VAL A 240 26.31 -19.06 0.38
N TRP A 241 27.53 -19.52 0.64
CA TRP A 241 28.67 -18.68 1.01
C TRP A 241 29.70 -18.69 -0.11
N ALA A 242 29.84 -17.55 -0.80
CA ALA A 242 30.75 -17.42 -1.94
C ALA A 242 32.22 -17.48 -1.51
N GLY A 243 33.09 -17.92 -2.41
CA GLY A 243 34.55 -17.89 -2.27
C GLY A 243 35.12 -16.47 -2.36
N ASP A 244 36.36 -16.38 -2.82
CA ASP A 244 37.09 -15.14 -3.12
C ASP A 244 36.65 -14.49 -4.45
N GLN A 245 35.91 -15.21 -5.28
CA GLN A 245 35.38 -14.74 -6.55
C GLN A 245 33.87 -14.50 -6.47
N THR A 246 33.39 -13.57 -7.30
CA THR A 246 31.96 -13.36 -7.52
C THR A 246 31.37 -14.58 -8.22
N LEU A 247 30.26 -15.10 -7.70
CA LEU A 247 29.41 -16.05 -8.42
C LEU A 247 28.49 -15.22 -9.31
N LYS A 248 28.64 -15.31 -10.64
CA LYS A 248 27.82 -14.50 -11.55
C LYS A 248 26.39 -15.02 -11.64
N SER A 249 26.23 -16.34 -11.51
CA SER A 249 24.92 -16.97 -11.52
C SER A 249 24.93 -18.21 -10.64
N VAL A 250 23.99 -18.27 -9.70
CA VAL A 250 23.67 -19.49 -8.95
C VAL A 250 22.36 -20.05 -9.48
N THR A 251 22.39 -21.32 -9.89
CA THR A 251 21.24 -22.09 -10.37
C THR A 251 21.08 -23.36 -9.53
N TYR A 252 19.97 -24.09 -9.74
CA TYR A 252 19.76 -25.37 -9.08
C TYR A 252 19.17 -26.41 -10.03
N GLU A 253 19.48 -27.66 -9.75
CA GLU A 253 18.81 -28.84 -10.29
C GLU A 253 18.31 -29.68 -9.13
N THR A 254 17.14 -30.30 -9.28
CA THR A 254 16.60 -31.17 -8.24
C THR A 254 16.03 -32.44 -8.85
N THR A 255 16.10 -33.50 -8.06
CA THR A 255 15.44 -34.78 -8.35
C THR A 255 14.13 -34.87 -7.58
N CYS A 256 13.26 -35.80 -7.97
CA CYS A 256 12.10 -36.11 -7.14
C CYS A 256 12.53 -36.67 -5.78
N LEU A 257 11.79 -36.40 -4.71
CA LEU A 257 12.01 -37.05 -3.42
C LEU A 257 11.24 -38.38 -3.40
N LYS A 258 11.89 -39.48 -3.01
CA LYS A 258 11.31 -40.83 -3.04
C LYS A 258 11.20 -41.45 -1.65
N SER A 259 10.10 -42.15 -1.41
CA SER A 259 9.91 -43.04 -0.26
C SER A 259 9.31 -44.36 -0.75
N GLY A 260 10.17 -45.37 -0.98
CA GLY A 260 9.77 -46.59 -1.69
C GLY A 260 9.24 -46.27 -3.09
N ASN A 261 7.99 -46.67 -3.36
CA ASN A 261 7.29 -46.37 -4.63
C ASN A 261 6.60 -45.00 -4.65
N ASN A 262 6.54 -44.29 -3.51
CA ASN A 262 5.90 -42.99 -3.42
C ASN A 262 6.88 -41.88 -3.81
N VAL A 263 6.36 -40.82 -4.46
CA VAL A 263 7.18 -39.75 -5.04
C VAL A 263 6.60 -38.38 -4.73
N ILE A 264 7.45 -37.45 -4.33
CA ILE A 264 7.23 -36.00 -4.44
C ILE A 264 7.98 -35.55 -5.70
N PRO A 265 7.28 -35.10 -6.75
CA PRO A 265 7.90 -34.82 -8.05
C PRO A 265 8.81 -33.57 -7.99
N ALA A 266 9.76 -33.46 -8.90
CA ALA A 266 10.71 -32.34 -8.92
C ALA A 266 9.99 -30.99 -9.11
N GLU A 267 8.88 -30.99 -9.86
CA GLU A 267 8.03 -29.84 -10.14
C GLU A 267 7.30 -29.31 -8.89
N ALA A 268 7.22 -30.12 -7.83
CA ALA A 268 6.69 -29.68 -6.53
C ALA A 268 7.72 -28.90 -5.70
N ILE A 269 8.98 -28.81 -6.16
CA ILE A 269 10.07 -28.12 -5.47
C ILE A 269 10.38 -26.82 -6.21
N THR A 270 10.24 -25.69 -5.52
CA THR A 270 10.46 -24.35 -6.10
C THR A 270 11.54 -23.61 -5.33
N CYS A 271 12.55 -23.05 -6.02
CA CYS A 271 13.44 -22.03 -5.46
C CYS A 271 12.90 -20.63 -5.77
N PHE A 272 12.44 -19.89 -4.76
CA PHE A 272 11.79 -18.59 -4.92
C PHE A 272 12.74 -17.50 -5.43
N ASN A 273 14.04 -17.62 -5.14
CA ASN A 273 15.06 -16.67 -5.58
C ASN A 273 15.36 -16.77 -7.09
N ILE A 274 15.12 -17.95 -7.68
CA ILE A 274 15.48 -18.25 -9.07
C ILE A 274 14.24 -18.25 -9.96
N ASN A 275 13.13 -18.84 -9.53
CA ASN A 275 11.91 -18.95 -10.35
C ASN A 275 10.70 -18.33 -9.66
N GLY A 276 9.74 -17.91 -10.48
CA GLY A 276 8.45 -17.45 -9.98
C GLY A 276 7.46 -17.13 -11.08
N VAL A 277 6.31 -16.62 -10.66
CA VAL A 277 5.27 -16.09 -11.54
C VAL A 277 5.05 -14.64 -11.17
N ASN A 278 5.16 -13.73 -12.14
CA ASN A 278 4.98 -12.30 -11.89
C ASN A 278 3.50 -11.94 -11.67
N PRO A 279 3.17 -10.69 -11.30
CA PRO A 279 1.79 -10.26 -11.07
C PRO A 279 0.85 -10.35 -12.29
N LYS A 280 1.40 -10.51 -13.49
CA LYS A 280 0.66 -10.68 -14.76
C LYS A 280 0.46 -12.16 -15.12
N GLY A 281 0.82 -13.08 -14.23
CA GLY A 281 0.70 -14.52 -14.46
C GLY A 281 1.77 -15.11 -15.38
N LYS A 282 2.84 -14.35 -15.70
CA LYS A 282 3.91 -14.83 -16.57
C LYS A 282 5.03 -15.47 -15.72
N PRO A 283 5.43 -16.72 -16.02
CA PRO A 283 6.57 -17.33 -15.36
C PRO A 283 7.87 -16.61 -15.73
N PHE A 284 8.84 -16.61 -14.82
CA PHE A 284 10.17 -16.05 -15.04
C PHE A 284 11.25 -16.85 -14.33
N THR A 285 12.48 -16.64 -14.79
CA THR A 285 13.70 -17.09 -14.13
C THR A 285 14.65 -15.89 -13.94
N LYS A 286 15.28 -15.80 -12.78
CA LYS A 286 16.26 -14.77 -12.41
C LYS A 286 17.66 -15.35 -12.34
N GLN A 287 18.64 -14.50 -12.69
CA GLN A 287 20.03 -14.76 -12.40
C GLN A 287 20.36 -14.22 -11.00
N VAL A 288 20.81 -15.10 -10.11
CA VAL A 288 21.23 -14.73 -8.76
C VAL A 288 22.75 -14.62 -8.73
N SER A 289 23.28 -13.41 -8.55
CA SER A 289 24.72 -13.15 -8.38
C SER A 289 25.06 -13.03 -6.89
N VAL A 290 26.22 -13.53 -6.49
CA VAL A 290 26.71 -13.46 -5.10
C VAL A 290 28.11 -12.86 -5.08
N ALA A 291 28.29 -11.77 -4.33
CA ALA A 291 29.58 -11.10 -4.19
C ALA A 291 30.61 -11.97 -3.42
N PRO A 292 31.93 -11.72 -3.56
CA PRO A 292 32.96 -12.43 -2.80
C PRO A 292 32.73 -12.35 -1.29
N ASP A 293 32.98 -13.46 -0.58
CA ASP A 293 32.75 -13.65 0.86
C ASP A 293 31.31 -13.37 1.34
N ALA A 294 30.35 -13.10 0.45
CA ALA A 294 28.97 -12.82 0.81
C ALA A 294 28.15 -14.10 1.02
N VAL A 295 27.04 -13.93 1.76
CA VAL A 295 26.04 -14.96 2.04
C VAL A 295 24.76 -14.65 1.29
N GLN A 296 24.27 -15.63 0.53
CA GLN A 296 22.99 -15.57 -0.19
C GLN A 296 22.11 -16.76 0.22
N PRO A 297 21.04 -16.54 0.99
CA PRO A 297 20.05 -17.59 1.22
C PRO A 297 19.20 -17.81 -0.04
N LEU A 298 19.00 -19.09 -0.39
CA LEU A 298 18.05 -19.52 -1.39
C LEU A 298 16.90 -20.24 -0.70
N TRP A 299 15.70 -19.68 -0.77
CA TRP A 299 14.50 -20.25 -0.15
C TRP A 299 13.81 -21.22 -1.10
N PHE A 300 13.55 -22.42 -0.58
CA PHE A 300 12.87 -23.51 -1.27
C PHE A 300 11.51 -23.79 -0.64
N GLY A 301 10.55 -24.16 -1.48
CA GLY A 301 9.25 -24.69 -1.07
C GLY A 301 9.01 -26.08 -1.64
N VAL A 302 8.38 -26.96 -0.86
CA VAL A 302 7.93 -28.30 -1.27
C VAL A 302 6.41 -28.37 -1.13
N ASP A 303 5.73 -28.49 -2.27
CA ASP A 303 4.28 -28.61 -2.36
C ASP A 303 3.84 -30.07 -2.11
N LEU A 304 3.38 -30.37 -0.89
CA LEU A 304 2.89 -31.71 -0.56
C LEU A 304 1.42 -31.86 -0.95
N LYS A 305 1.11 -33.00 -1.58
CA LYS A 305 -0.27 -33.37 -1.94
C LYS A 305 -1.12 -33.53 -0.69
N THR A 306 -2.42 -33.29 -0.85
CA THR A 306 -3.44 -33.42 0.21
C THR A 306 -3.41 -34.81 0.87
N ASN A 307 -3.18 -35.87 0.09
CA ASN A 307 -3.09 -37.25 0.53
C ASN A 307 -1.66 -37.82 0.47
N GLN A 308 -0.62 -36.98 0.62
CA GLN A 308 0.77 -37.43 0.58
C GLN A 308 0.98 -38.57 1.60
N PRO A 309 1.40 -39.78 1.18
CA PRO A 309 1.60 -40.90 2.09
C PRO A 309 2.66 -40.59 3.15
N SER A 310 2.47 -41.14 4.35
CA SER A 310 3.49 -41.04 5.38
C SER A 310 4.74 -41.81 5.00
N GLY A 311 5.90 -41.29 5.38
CA GLY A 311 7.19 -41.89 5.10
C GLY A 311 8.31 -40.86 5.00
N THR A 312 9.53 -41.36 4.95
CA THR A 312 10.73 -40.53 4.77
C THR A 312 11.05 -40.43 3.28
N TYR A 313 10.92 -39.23 2.72
CA TYR A 313 11.20 -38.93 1.31
C TYR A 313 12.62 -38.39 1.17
N LYS A 314 13.42 -39.01 0.31
CA LYS A 314 14.82 -38.65 0.08
C LYS A 314 15.09 -38.25 -1.37
N GLY A 315 15.93 -37.25 -1.58
CA GLY A 315 16.40 -36.82 -2.89
C GLY A 315 17.57 -35.85 -2.77
N VAL A 316 17.96 -35.23 -3.87
CA VAL A 316 19.11 -34.31 -3.91
C VAL A 316 18.73 -33.03 -4.65
N VAL A 317 19.08 -31.88 -4.04
CA VAL A 317 19.12 -30.56 -4.69
C VAL A 317 20.59 -30.22 -4.93
N THR A 318 20.95 -29.92 -6.17
CA THR A 318 22.32 -29.55 -6.56
C THR A 318 22.36 -28.09 -6.95
N LEU A 319 23.14 -27.28 -6.23
CA LEU A 319 23.40 -25.89 -6.62
C LEU A 319 24.58 -25.83 -7.58
N LYS A 320 24.50 -24.99 -8.61
CA LYS A 320 25.55 -24.82 -9.63
C LYS A 320 25.87 -23.36 -9.87
N ASP A 321 27.15 -23.06 -10.12
CA ASP A 321 27.56 -21.75 -10.63
C ASP A 321 27.67 -21.72 -12.16
N GLU A 322 28.01 -20.56 -12.72
CA GLU A 322 28.17 -20.38 -14.17
C GLU A 322 29.33 -21.19 -14.79
N THR A 323 30.24 -21.74 -13.99
CA THR A 323 31.38 -22.56 -14.44
C THR A 323 31.05 -24.05 -14.48
N GLY A 324 29.90 -24.44 -13.92
CA GLY A 324 29.50 -25.83 -13.73
C GLY A 324 29.99 -26.45 -12.41
N TYR A 325 30.61 -25.67 -11.52
CA TYR A 325 30.94 -26.14 -10.17
C TYR A 325 29.64 -26.40 -9.42
N ALA A 326 29.50 -27.61 -8.87
CA ALA A 326 28.25 -28.13 -8.36
C ALA A 326 28.40 -28.61 -6.91
N VAL A 327 27.44 -28.26 -6.07
CA VAL A 327 27.36 -28.71 -4.67
C VAL A 327 26.05 -29.45 -4.46
N PRO A 328 26.07 -30.80 -4.34
CA PRO A 328 24.87 -31.58 -4.02
C PRO A 328 24.53 -31.48 -2.53
N VAL A 329 23.24 -31.36 -2.24
CA VAL A 329 22.67 -31.37 -0.89
C VAL A 329 21.58 -32.43 -0.83
N GLU A 330 21.75 -33.40 0.07
CA GLU A 330 20.74 -34.42 0.35
C GLU A 330 19.55 -33.79 1.08
N ILE A 331 18.34 -34.08 0.62
CA ILE A 331 17.09 -33.62 1.24
C ILE A 331 16.36 -34.82 1.78
N GLU A 332 16.06 -34.80 3.08
CA GLU A 332 15.25 -35.80 3.76
C GLU A 332 14.04 -35.11 4.40
N LEU A 333 12.84 -35.50 3.97
CA LEU A 333 11.58 -34.97 4.49
C LEU A 333 10.73 -36.10 5.06
N GLU A 334 10.53 -36.12 6.36
CA GLU A 334 9.59 -37.02 7.01
C GLU A 334 8.17 -36.47 6.88
N VAL A 335 7.28 -37.21 6.22
CA VAL A 335 5.86 -36.87 6.14
C VAL A 335 5.09 -37.71 7.16
N SER A 336 4.48 -37.06 8.15
CA SER A 336 3.71 -37.74 9.20
C SER A 336 2.60 -36.85 9.76
N GLY A 337 1.77 -37.40 10.65
CA GLY A 337 0.69 -36.65 11.31
C GLY A 337 -0.58 -36.45 10.47
N LYS A 338 -1.45 -35.54 10.92
CA LYS A 338 -2.72 -35.23 10.26
C LYS A 338 -2.52 -34.26 9.11
N MET A 339 -3.36 -34.37 8.09
CA MET A 339 -3.44 -33.42 6.98
C MET A 339 -3.74 -31.99 7.48
N LEU A 340 -3.03 -30.99 6.97
CA LEU A 340 -3.32 -29.58 7.25
C LEU A 340 -4.52 -29.09 6.44
N ALA A 341 -5.36 -28.25 7.05
CA ALA A 341 -6.58 -27.74 6.41
C ALA A 341 -6.30 -26.74 5.28
N ASP A 342 -5.31 -25.87 5.47
CA ASP A 342 -5.02 -24.71 4.63
C ASP A 342 -3.53 -24.63 4.24
N ARG A 343 -2.90 -25.80 4.11
CA ARG A 343 -1.47 -25.96 3.76
C ARG A 343 -0.49 -25.41 4.79
N GLY A 344 -0.98 -24.97 5.95
CA GLY A 344 -0.20 -24.35 7.02
C GLY A 344 -0.32 -22.84 7.08
N ASP A 345 -1.20 -22.22 6.27
CA ASP A 345 -1.30 -20.76 6.18
C ASP A 345 -1.78 -20.10 7.45
N GLY A 346 -2.59 -20.76 8.28
CA GLY A 346 -2.98 -20.29 9.59
C GLY A 346 -1.87 -20.34 10.63
N GLU A 347 -0.70 -20.92 10.31
CA GLU A 347 0.43 -21.07 11.21
C GLU A 347 1.67 -20.34 10.66
N PRO A 348 1.83 -19.02 10.91
CA PRO A 348 2.82 -18.21 10.22
C PRO A 348 4.27 -18.69 10.38
N TRP A 349 4.59 -19.40 11.47
CA TRP A 349 5.89 -20.03 11.71
C TRP A 349 6.28 -21.07 10.63
N ARG A 350 5.31 -21.55 9.84
CA ARG A 350 5.54 -22.50 8.74
C ARG A 350 6.05 -21.87 7.45
N HIS A 351 5.95 -20.55 7.28
CA HIS A 351 6.31 -19.86 6.03
C HIS A 351 5.62 -20.42 4.77
N SER A 352 4.48 -21.10 4.91
CA SER A 352 3.75 -21.72 3.79
C SER A 352 3.22 -20.69 2.79
N ARG A 353 3.04 -19.44 3.26
CA ARG A 353 2.58 -18.28 2.48
C ARG A 353 3.61 -17.77 1.49
N LEU A 354 4.88 -18.20 1.56
CA LEU A 354 5.85 -17.90 0.50
C LEU A 354 5.37 -18.34 -0.88
N ARG A 355 4.56 -19.41 -0.96
CA ARG A 355 3.95 -19.84 -2.23
C ARG A 355 3.03 -18.79 -2.84
N TRP A 356 2.43 -17.91 -2.03
CA TRP A 356 1.54 -16.86 -2.49
C TRP A 356 2.26 -15.84 -3.39
N LEU A 357 3.58 -15.70 -3.28
CA LEU A 357 4.39 -14.90 -4.23
C LEU A 357 4.17 -15.35 -5.69
N ASN A 358 3.86 -16.62 -5.91
CA ASN A 358 3.62 -17.19 -7.23
C ASN A 358 2.12 -17.37 -7.55
N SER A 359 1.21 -16.80 -6.76
CA SER A 359 -0.24 -16.93 -6.99
C SER A 359 -0.67 -16.20 -8.27
N THR A 360 -1.53 -16.86 -9.05
CA THR A 360 -2.22 -16.29 -10.21
C THR A 360 -3.68 -15.95 -9.91
N ARG A 361 -4.10 -16.04 -8.64
CA ARG A 361 -5.51 -15.83 -8.25
C ARG A 361 -5.98 -14.43 -8.63
N GLY A 362 -7.23 -14.35 -9.07
CA GLY A 362 -7.85 -13.11 -9.53
C GLY A 362 -7.51 -12.69 -10.97
N ILE A 363 -6.50 -13.29 -11.61
CA ILE A 363 -6.15 -12.99 -13.01
C ILE A 363 -7.21 -13.59 -13.93
N SER A 364 -8.05 -12.74 -14.51
CA SER A 364 -9.11 -13.15 -15.42
C SER A 364 -9.63 -11.96 -16.21
N ASP A 365 -10.02 -12.23 -17.47
CA ASP A 365 -10.70 -11.29 -18.36
C ASP A 365 -12.23 -11.36 -18.24
N LYS A 366 -12.79 -11.90 -17.13
CA LYS A 366 -14.25 -11.87 -16.89
C LYS A 366 -14.67 -10.55 -16.22
N PRO A 367 -15.89 -10.04 -16.44
CA PRO A 367 -16.40 -8.93 -15.64
C PRO A 367 -16.40 -9.25 -14.12
N THR A 368 -16.24 -8.22 -13.28
CA THR A 368 -16.50 -8.32 -11.82
C THR A 368 -17.99 -8.14 -11.53
N GLU A 369 -18.43 -8.41 -10.30
CA GLU A 369 -19.82 -8.23 -9.90
C GLU A 369 -20.33 -6.81 -10.20
N GLY A 370 -21.55 -6.71 -10.71
CA GLY A 370 -22.17 -5.45 -11.13
C GLY A 370 -21.85 -5.00 -12.56
N TYR A 371 -20.90 -5.64 -13.25
CA TYR A 371 -20.59 -5.38 -14.66
C TYR A 371 -21.11 -6.48 -15.59
N SER A 372 -21.48 -6.09 -16.81
CA SER A 372 -21.93 -7.01 -17.85
C SER A 372 -20.78 -7.44 -18.76
N ALA A 373 -20.91 -8.61 -19.39
CA ALA A 373 -20.04 -8.99 -20.49
C ALA A 373 -20.07 -7.94 -21.61
N MET A 374 -18.94 -7.79 -22.29
CA MET A 374 -18.80 -6.94 -23.46
C MET A 374 -19.46 -7.60 -24.68
N SER A 375 -19.86 -6.78 -25.65
CA SER A 375 -20.36 -7.25 -26.93
C SER A 375 -19.82 -6.40 -28.07
N LEU A 376 -19.50 -7.04 -29.20
CA LEU A 376 -19.12 -6.39 -30.45
C LEU A 376 -20.24 -6.59 -31.49
N SER A 377 -20.71 -5.50 -32.08
CA SER A 377 -21.64 -5.52 -33.23
C SER A 377 -21.19 -4.50 -34.26
N ASP A 378 -20.86 -4.96 -35.47
CA ASP A 378 -20.25 -4.13 -36.51
C ASP A 378 -18.95 -3.48 -36.01
N ASN A 379 -18.91 -2.15 -35.94
CA ASN A 379 -17.84 -1.34 -35.38
C ASN A 379 -18.14 -0.83 -33.95
N ARG A 380 -19.15 -1.39 -33.27
CA ARG A 380 -19.60 -0.93 -31.95
C ARG A 380 -19.23 -1.91 -30.86
N VAL A 381 -18.42 -1.44 -29.91
CA VAL A 381 -18.07 -2.17 -28.69
C VAL A 381 -18.94 -1.62 -27.55
N SER A 382 -19.71 -2.50 -26.91
CA SER A 382 -20.59 -2.14 -25.79
C SER A 382 -20.15 -2.81 -24.50
N CYS A 383 -20.28 -2.07 -23.40
CA CYS A 383 -20.16 -2.54 -22.03
C CYS A 383 -21.31 -1.94 -21.19
N LEU A 384 -21.32 -2.14 -19.87
CA LEU A 384 -22.45 -1.74 -19.01
C LEU A 384 -22.87 -0.27 -19.20
N GLY A 385 -23.92 0.00 -19.96
CA GLY A 385 -24.42 1.36 -20.17
C GLY A 385 -23.52 2.28 -21.01
N ARG A 386 -22.40 1.80 -21.58
CA ARG A 386 -21.59 2.59 -22.52
C ARG A 386 -21.40 1.85 -23.83
N THR A 387 -21.36 2.59 -24.93
CA THR A 387 -21.09 2.06 -26.28
C THR A 387 -20.13 2.98 -27.01
N VAL A 388 -19.10 2.38 -27.61
CA VAL A 388 -18.07 3.05 -28.39
C VAL A 388 -18.18 2.58 -29.83
N SER A 389 -18.46 3.51 -30.75
CA SER A 389 -18.37 3.23 -32.19
C SER A 389 -16.96 3.57 -32.65
N LEU A 390 -16.31 2.67 -33.38
CA LEU A 390 -14.98 2.87 -33.93
C LEU A 390 -15.07 3.37 -35.37
N ASP A 391 -14.23 4.33 -35.73
CA ASP A 391 -13.93 4.61 -37.13
C ASP A 391 -13.06 3.45 -37.66
N MET A 392 -13.50 2.77 -38.71
CA MET A 392 -12.81 1.60 -39.23
C MET A 392 -11.49 1.93 -39.96
N GLN A 393 -11.31 3.18 -40.39
CA GLN A 393 -10.08 3.62 -41.07
C GLN A 393 -8.97 3.98 -40.07
N THR A 394 -9.33 4.48 -38.89
CA THR A 394 -8.36 4.93 -37.86
C THR A 394 -8.36 4.09 -36.58
N ALA A 395 -9.34 3.20 -36.42
CA ALA A 395 -9.64 2.43 -35.21
C ALA A 395 -9.91 3.28 -33.94
N LEU A 396 -10.06 4.60 -34.08
CA LEU A 396 -10.36 5.52 -33.00
C LEU A 396 -11.87 5.68 -32.77
N PRO A 397 -12.31 6.13 -31.59
CA PRO A 397 -13.72 6.37 -31.33
C PRO A 397 -14.31 7.44 -32.26
N SER A 398 -15.31 7.06 -33.04
CA SER A 398 -16.14 7.97 -33.86
C SER A 398 -17.37 8.49 -33.11
N SER A 399 -17.85 7.73 -32.12
CA SER A 399 -18.94 8.11 -31.19
C SER A 399 -18.74 7.41 -29.85
N ILE A 400 -19.09 8.11 -28.77
CA ILE A 400 -19.09 7.57 -27.41
C ILE A 400 -20.43 7.91 -26.76
N ASN A 401 -21.26 6.89 -26.58
CA ASN A 401 -22.51 6.99 -25.84
C ASN A 401 -22.30 6.50 -24.40
N SER A 402 -22.61 7.34 -23.41
CA SER A 402 -22.60 6.99 -21.99
C SER A 402 -24.00 7.18 -21.42
N TRP A 403 -24.65 6.10 -20.99
CA TRP A 403 -25.99 6.09 -20.39
C TRP A 403 -27.06 6.83 -21.21
N GLY A 404 -26.99 6.76 -22.54
CA GLY A 404 -27.91 7.45 -23.46
C GLY A 404 -27.47 8.86 -23.86
N HIS A 405 -26.33 9.33 -23.39
CA HIS A 405 -25.78 10.65 -23.69
C HIS A 405 -24.54 10.54 -24.61
N GLU A 406 -24.63 11.15 -25.79
CA GLU A 406 -23.50 11.22 -26.73
C GLU A 406 -22.48 12.28 -26.30
N LEU A 407 -21.23 11.87 -26.15
CA LEU A 407 -20.13 12.73 -25.69
C LEU A 407 -19.42 13.44 -26.84
N LEU A 408 -19.15 12.74 -27.95
CA LEU A 408 -18.30 13.27 -29.01
C LEU A 408 -19.09 14.17 -29.97
N ALA A 409 -18.46 15.27 -30.39
CA ALA A 409 -18.97 16.14 -31.45
C ALA A 409 -18.54 15.64 -32.84
N SER A 410 -17.37 14.99 -32.92
CA SER A 410 -16.82 14.35 -34.11
C SER A 410 -15.82 13.25 -33.67
N PRO A 411 -15.29 12.42 -34.58
CA PRO A 411 -14.31 11.39 -34.22
C PRO A 411 -13.07 11.93 -33.52
N ILE A 412 -12.51 11.15 -32.59
CA ILE A 412 -11.20 11.38 -31.99
C ILE A 412 -10.13 11.24 -33.08
N ARG A 413 -9.09 12.08 -33.05
CA ARG A 413 -8.02 12.08 -34.05
C ARG A 413 -6.64 11.93 -33.40
N PHE A 414 -5.81 11.06 -33.97
CA PHE A 414 -4.37 11.02 -33.72
C PHE A 414 -3.66 11.57 -34.96
N VAL A 415 -3.19 12.81 -34.88
CA VAL A 415 -2.67 13.55 -36.03
C VAL A 415 -1.16 13.55 -36.03
N ILE A 416 -0.56 13.14 -37.15
CA ILE A 416 0.88 13.30 -37.42
C ILE A 416 1.04 14.38 -38.48
N ARG A 417 1.80 15.43 -38.18
CA ARG A 417 2.08 16.53 -39.10
C ARG A 417 3.56 16.57 -39.45
N THR A 418 3.84 16.70 -40.73
CA THR A 418 5.18 16.83 -41.31
C THR A 418 5.25 18.10 -42.15
N SER A 419 6.42 18.41 -42.70
CA SER A 419 6.58 19.52 -43.67
C SER A 419 5.70 19.37 -44.93
N SER A 420 5.20 18.15 -45.24
CA SER A 420 4.25 17.91 -46.33
C SER A 420 2.79 18.17 -45.95
N GLY A 421 2.51 18.47 -44.68
CA GLY A 421 1.17 18.63 -44.12
C GLY A 421 0.79 17.52 -43.14
N GLU A 422 -0.51 17.46 -42.81
CA GLU A 422 -1.08 16.38 -41.99
C GLU A 422 -1.14 15.08 -42.78
N LYS A 423 -0.70 13.99 -42.16
CA LYS A 423 -0.72 12.66 -42.76
C LYS A 423 -2.12 12.05 -42.67
N ASN A 424 -2.62 11.57 -43.81
CA ASN A 424 -3.84 10.77 -43.88
C ASN A 424 -3.42 9.29 -43.94
N LEU A 425 -3.42 8.63 -42.80
CA LEU A 425 -3.04 7.23 -42.66
C LEU A 425 -4.31 6.40 -42.47
N ASP A 426 -4.78 5.80 -43.57
CA ASP A 426 -5.88 4.84 -43.52
C ASP A 426 -5.29 3.45 -43.29
N GLY A 427 -5.88 2.71 -42.34
CA GLY A 427 -5.38 1.41 -41.95
C GLY A 427 -6.45 0.33 -41.91
N THR A 428 -6.01 -0.87 -41.54
CA THR A 428 -6.89 -2.02 -41.32
C THR A 428 -6.85 -2.42 -39.85
N LEU A 429 -8.02 -2.60 -39.24
CA LEU A 429 -8.16 -3.14 -37.89
C LEU A 429 -8.20 -4.67 -37.94
N GLU A 430 -7.25 -5.31 -37.26
CA GLU A 430 -7.18 -6.76 -37.05
C GLU A 430 -7.50 -7.05 -35.58
N LEU A 431 -8.62 -7.73 -35.31
CA LEU A 431 -8.94 -8.17 -33.94
C LEU A 431 -7.92 -9.23 -33.50
N SER A 432 -7.36 -9.04 -32.30
CA SER A 432 -6.32 -9.90 -31.73
C SER A 432 -6.77 -10.65 -30.48
N GLY A 433 -7.90 -10.27 -29.87
CA GLY A 433 -8.50 -10.98 -28.75
C GLY A 433 -9.92 -10.55 -28.43
N GLU A 434 -10.77 -11.54 -28.12
CA GLU A 434 -12.15 -11.36 -27.69
C GLU A 434 -12.42 -12.28 -26.50
N SER A 435 -12.92 -11.70 -25.41
CA SER A 435 -13.31 -12.38 -24.19
C SER A 435 -14.49 -11.65 -23.55
N GLU A 436 -15.13 -12.26 -22.54
CA GLU A 436 -16.29 -11.66 -21.88
C GLU A 436 -16.04 -10.25 -21.33
N GLY A 437 -14.82 -9.93 -20.90
CA GLY A 437 -14.50 -8.65 -20.26
C GLY A 437 -13.41 -7.83 -20.95
N LYS A 438 -12.91 -8.28 -22.10
CA LYS A 438 -11.83 -7.60 -22.82
C LYS A 438 -11.89 -7.85 -24.32
N MET A 439 -11.72 -6.79 -25.08
CA MET A 439 -11.58 -6.78 -26.54
C MET A 439 -10.26 -6.11 -26.91
N SER A 440 -9.49 -6.72 -27.82
CA SER A 440 -8.19 -6.21 -28.26
C SER A 440 -8.06 -6.30 -29.78
N GLY A 441 -7.34 -5.35 -30.38
CA GLY A 441 -7.05 -5.33 -31.81
C GLY A 441 -5.79 -4.55 -32.13
N THR A 442 -5.23 -4.80 -33.30
CA THR A 442 -4.08 -4.08 -33.85
C THR A 442 -4.52 -3.37 -35.13
N TRP A 443 -4.26 -2.08 -35.20
CA TRP A 443 -4.48 -1.26 -36.39
C TRP A 443 -3.14 -0.90 -37.02
N LYS A 444 -3.04 -1.06 -38.34
CA LYS A 444 -1.81 -0.77 -39.09
C LYS A 444 -2.13 0.14 -40.27
N ALA A 445 -1.35 1.21 -40.43
CA ALA A 445 -1.44 2.13 -41.55
C ALA A 445 -0.04 2.59 -41.98
N GLU A 446 0.12 2.97 -43.24
CA GLU A 446 1.39 3.48 -43.73
C GLU A 446 1.22 4.40 -44.96
N ASP A 447 2.17 5.30 -45.16
CA ASP A 447 2.37 6.04 -46.41
C ASP A 447 3.82 5.89 -46.90
N GLU A 448 4.26 6.76 -47.81
CA GLU A 448 5.65 6.75 -48.32
C GLU A 448 6.69 7.17 -47.27
N GLU A 449 6.30 7.86 -46.19
CA GLU A 449 7.22 8.43 -45.20
C GLU A 449 7.15 7.74 -43.83
N ILE A 450 6.00 7.18 -43.44
CA ILE A 450 5.75 6.67 -42.09
C ILE A 450 4.99 5.34 -42.14
N ALA A 451 5.34 4.42 -41.25
CA ALA A 451 4.52 3.29 -40.82
C ALA A 451 4.00 3.54 -39.40
N LEU A 452 2.74 3.17 -39.16
CA LEU A 452 2.05 3.36 -37.90
C LEU A 452 1.38 2.05 -37.48
N VAL A 453 1.66 1.60 -36.26
CA VAL A 453 0.99 0.46 -35.64
C VAL A 453 0.34 0.94 -34.35
N CYS A 454 -0.94 0.65 -34.15
CA CYS A 454 -1.64 0.91 -32.89
C CYS A 454 -2.17 -0.38 -32.30
N ASN A 455 -1.83 -0.69 -31.06
CA ASN A 455 -2.49 -1.75 -30.30
C ASN A 455 -3.57 -1.13 -29.40
N GLY A 456 -4.81 -1.50 -29.66
CA GLY A 456 -5.99 -1.06 -28.93
C GLY A 456 -6.51 -2.15 -27.99
N THR A 457 -6.94 -1.79 -26.79
CA THR A 457 -7.66 -2.69 -25.86
C THR A 457 -8.78 -1.93 -25.17
N MET A 458 -9.99 -2.50 -25.16
CA MET A 458 -11.11 -2.02 -24.35
C MET A 458 -11.52 -3.10 -23.34
N GLU A 459 -11.84 -2.69 -22.11
CA GLU A 459 -12.29 -3.58 -21.03
C GLU A 459 -13.73 -3.28 -20.59
N PHE A 460 -14.35 -4.22 -19.86
CA PHE A 460 -15.76 -4.18 -19.44
C PHE A 460 -16.16 -2.97 -18.58
N ASP A 461 -15.18 -2.31 -17.97
CA ASP A 461 -15.37 -1.11 -17.15
C ASP A 461 -15.34 0.20 -17.95
N GLY A 462 -15.23 0.12 -19.28
CA GLY A 462 -15.22 1.29 -20.16
C GLY A 462 -13.85 1.96 -20.27
N TRP A 463 -12.82 1.31 -19.76
CA TRP A 463 -11.42 1.67 -19.98
C TRP A 463 -10.96 1.26 -21.38
N ILE A 464 -10.20 2.13 -22.04
CA ILE A 464 -9.63 1.91 -23.38
C ILE A 464 -8.17 2.34 -23.39
N ASN A 465 -7.26 1.50 -23.87
CA ASN A 465 -5.86 1.85 -24.06
C ASN A 465 -5.46 1.76 -25.52
N TYR A 466 -4.61 2.71 -25.93
CA TYR A 466 -4.00 2.76 -27.24
C TYR A 466 -2.48 2.92 -27.09
N VAL A 467 -1.73 2.01 -27.70
CA VAL A 467 -0.27 2.10 -27.81
C VAL A 467 0.11 2.23 -29.28
N TYR A 468 0.46 3.45 -29.68
CA TYR A 468 0.90 3.79 -31.04
C TYR A 468 2.42 3.67 -31.15
N THR A 469 2.91 3.01 -32.18
CA THR A 469 4.32 3.01 -32.61
C THR A 469 4.40 3.70 -33.96
N VAL A 470 5.08 4.84 -34.00
CA VAL A 470 5.37 5.62 -35.21
C VAL A 470 6.78 5.28 -35.66
N THR A 471 6.94 4.79 -36.88
CA THR A 471 8.24 4.42 -37.46
C THR A 471 8.43 5.13 -38.80
N PRO A 472 9.36 6.09 -38.91
CA PRO A 472 9.62 6.76 -40.16
C PRO A 472 10.42 5.87 -41.12
N LYS A 473 10.08 5.88 -42.41
CA LYS A 473 10.74 5.10 -43.48
C LYS A 473 11.99 5.79 -44.03
N LYS A 474 12.16 7.08 -43.70
CA LYS A 474 13.32 7.92 -44.04
C LYS A 474 13.52 8.94 -42.92
N ASP A 475 14.66 9.60 -42.90
CA ASP A 475 14.90 10.73 -42.00
C ASP A 475 13.83 11.81 -42.19
N LEU A 476 13.16 12.19 -41.11
CA LEU A 476 11.93 12.97 -41.17
C LEU A 476 11.84 13.99 -40.04
N LEU A 477 11.54 15.23 -40.41
CA LEU A 477 11.12 16.27 -39.46
C LEU A 477 9.62 16.12 -39.22
N ILE A 478 9.26 15.80 -37.99
CA ILE A 478 7.89 15.79 -37.49
C ILE A 478 7.62 17.18 -36.91
N GLU A 479 6.66 17.91 -37.47
CA GLU A 479 6.23 19.22 -36.95
C GLU A 479 5.46 19.07 -35.65
N ASP A 480 4.59 18.07 -35.58
CA ASP A 480 3.80 17.75 -34.38
C ASP A 480 3.16 16.35 -34.48
N ILE A 481 3.02 15.70 -33.33
CA ILE A 481 2.12 14.54 -33.16
C ILE A 481 1.17 14.91 -32.01
N ARG A 482 -0.13 14.81 -32.26
CA ARG A 482 -1.14 15.23 -31.28
C ARG A 482 -2.39 14.35 -31.28
N LEU A 483 -2.99 14.23 -30.09
CA LEU A 483 -4.32 13.68 -29.87
C LEU A 483 -5.33 14.83 -29.80
N GLU A 484 -6.45 14.69 -30.50
CA GLU A 484 -7.59 15.63 -30.43
C GLU A 484 -8.86 14.89 -30.05
N ILE A 485 -9.53 15.36 -29.00
CA ILE A 485 -10.79 14.84 -28.47
C ILE A 485 -11.87 15.93 -28.58
N PRO A 486 -12.63 15.97 -29.68
CA PRO A 486 -13.71 16.93 -29.88
C PRO A 486 -15.01 16.44 -29.23
N MET A 487 -15.41 17.10 -28.15
CA MET A 487 -16.60 16.79 -27.36
C MET A 487 -17.71 17.81 -27.63
N LYS A 488 -18.96 17.41 -27.40
CA LYS A 488 -20.08 18.35 -27.35
C LYS A 488 -19.94 19.24 -26.13
N SER A 489 -19.97 20.56 -26.32
CA SER A 489 -19.87 21.56 -25.24
C SER A 489 -20.92 21.35 -24.14
N GLU A 490 -22.09 20.80 -24.48
CA GLU A 490 -23.15 20.53 -23.49
C GLU A 490 -22.95 19.23 -22.69
N ALA A 491 -22.19 18.27 -23.22
CA ALA A 491 -21.86 17.02 -22.54
C ALA A 491 -20.61 17.19 -21.63
N ALA A 492 -19.81 18.22 -21.91
CA ALA A 492 -18.55 18.51 -21.23
C ALA A 492 -18.51 19.91 -20.56
N PRO A 493 -19.47 20.23 -19.67
CA PRO A 493 -19.51 21.51 -18.94
C PRO A 493 -18.39 21.65 -17.92
N TYR A 494 -17.80 20.55 -17.43
CA TYR A 494 -16.79 20.57 -16.37
C TYR A 494 -15.45 19.97 -16.82
N PHE A 495 -14.38 20.42 -16.16
CA PHE A 495 -13.01 20.01 -16.41
C PHE A 495 -12.22 19.88 -15.10
N MET A 496 -11.32 18.91 -15.02
CA MET A 496 -10.25 18.85 -14.00
C MET A 496 -8.98 18.22 -14.57
N GLY A 497 -7.85 18.44 -13.89
CA GLY A 497 -6.55 17.86 -14.26
C GLY A 497 -5.67 18.86 -15.02
N LEU A 498 -4.51 18.39 -15.45
CA LEU A 498 -3.46 19.23 -16.09
C LEU A 498 -3.11 20.50 -15.28
N GLY A 499 -3.18 20.39 -13.96
CA GLY A 499 -2.92 21.47 -13.02
C GLY A 499 -4.07 22.47 -12.81
N LEU A 500 -5.27 22.16 -13.32
CA LEU A 500 -6.49 22.88 -12.99
C LEU A 500 -7.30 22.08 -11.95
N PRO A 501 -7.90 22.77 -10.96
CA PRO A 501 -8.88 22.15 -10.08
C PRO A 501 -10.16 21.81 -10.86
N GLY A 502 -11.05 21.03 -10.27
CA GLY A 502 -12.41 20.83 -10.76
C GLY A 502 -13.13 22.18 -10.90
N GLN A 503 -13.51 22.52 -12.13
CA GLN A 503 -14.13 23.80 -12.48
C GLN A 503 -14.98 23.69 -13.76
N GLU A 504 -15.67 24.78 -14.11
CA GLU A 504 -16.31 24.91 -15.42
C GLU A 504 -15.26 24.81 -16.53
N THR A 505 -15.58 24.09 -17.61
CA THR A 505 -14.69 23.92 -18.75
C THR A 505 -14.28 25.28 -19.30
N PRO A 506 -12.96 25.59 -19.31
CA PRO A 506 -12.49 26.90 -19.73
C PRO A 506 -12.77 27.12 -21.22
N THR A 507 -13.11 28.36 -21.61
CA THR A 507 -13.31 28.70 -23.02
C THR A 507 -12.03 28.50 -23.82
N ASN A 508 -10.89 28.94 -23.28
CA ASN A 508 -9.57 28.68 -23.83
C ASN A 508 -8.61 28.41 -22.67
N TYR A 509 -7.80 27.38 -22.80
CA TYR A 509 -6.73 27.05 -21.88
C TYR A 509 -5.56 26.46 -22.66
N SER A 510 -4.35 26.78 -22.26
CA SER A 510 -3.13 26.17 -22.77
C SER A 510 -2.18 26.03 -21.61
N GLY A 511 -1.61 24.85 -21.44
CA GLY A 511 -0.54 24.61 -20.49
C GLY A 511 0.50 23.67 -21.07
N GLY A 512 1.70 23.78 -20.54
CA GLY A 512 2.79 22.85 -20.74
C GLY A 512 3.03 22.00 -19.50
N TRP A 513 3.81 20.95 -19.69
CA TRP A 513 4.25 20.03 -18.64
C TRP A 513 4.91 20.75 -17.45
N GLU A 514 5.75 21.75 -17.72
CA GLU A 514 6.47 22.52 -16.70
C GLU A 514 5.73 23.79 -16.26
N THR A 515 4.45 23.95 -16.57
CA THR A 515 3.73 25.19 -16.22
C THR A 515 3.75 25.39 -14.70
N PRO A 516 4.24 26.54 -14.19
CA PRO A 516 4.20 26.83 -12.77
C PRO A 516 2.76 26.96 -12.26
N GLY A 517 2.47 26.38 -11.11
CA GLY A 517 1.22 26.60 -10.37
C GLY A 517 1.27 27.88 -9.52
N LYS A 518 0.10 28.40 -9.16
CA LYS A 518 -0.08 29.50 -8.19
C LYS A 518 -0.73 28.96 -6.92
N THR A 519 -0.18 29.23 -5.72
CA THR A 519 -0.66 28.75 -4.39
C THR A 519 -0.64 29.85 -3.31
N GLU A 520 -1.74 30.11 -2.56
CA GLU A 520 -1.80 31.18 -1.49
C GLU A 520 -1.36 30.67 -0.12
N HIS A 521 -1.39 29.35 0.08
CA HIS A 521 -1.09 28.74 1.36
C HIS A 521 0.02 27.70 1.16
N ASP A 522 1.04 27.75 2.00
CA ASP A 522 2.20 26.82 2.00
C ASP A 522 1.83 25.37 2.38
N TYR A 523 0.53 25.08 2.56
CA TYR A 523 0.02 23.76 2.89
C TYR A 523 -0.91 23.26 1.79
N ALA A 524 -0.46 22.27 1.03
CA ALA A 524 -1.25 21.17 0.46
C ALA A 524 -2.70 21.42 -0.07
N VAL A 525 -3.01 22.56 -0.71
CA VAL A 525 -4.36 22.78 -1.26
C VAL A 525 -4.46 22.45 -2.75
N SER A 526 -5.50 21.70 -3.13
CA SER A 526 -6.05 21.60 -4.50
C SER A 526 -6.76 22.90 -4.95
N ILE A 527 -6.45 24.06 -4.39
CA ILE A 527 -7.10 25.34 -4.71
C ILE A 527 -6.03 26.34 -5.15
N PRO A 528 -6.12 26.91 -6.37
CA PRO A 528 -5.14 27.84 -6.89
C PRO A 528 -5.41 29.25 -6.37
N THR A 529 -4.41 29.89 -5.76
CA THR A 529 -4.45 31.34 -5.51
C THR A 529 -3.02 31.94 -5.36
N SER A 530 -2.77 33.23 -5.66
CA SER A 530 -1.57 34.12 -5.43
C SER A 530 -0.08 33.72 -5.62
N LYS A 531 0.81 34.72 -5.46
CA LYS A 531 1.87 35.20 -6.41
C LYS A 531 3.30 34.60 -6.38
N SER A 532 3.61 33.54 -5.65
CA SER A 532 4.96 32.95 -5.64
C SER A 532 4.92 31.50 -6.10
N ALA A 533 5.57 31.26 -7.24
CA ALA A 533 5.48 30.04 -8.04
C ALA A 533 5.83 28.76 -7.26
N SER A 534 4.91 27.80 -7.28
CA SER A 534 5.15 26.40 -6.89
C SER A 534 4.75 25.51 -8.07
N TRP A 535 5.66 24.66 -8.53
CA TRP A 535 5.49 23.84 -9.72
C TRP A 535 4.30 22.86 -9.56
N LEU A 536 3.51 22.69 -10.63
CA LEU A 536 2.39 21.75 -10.70
C LEU A 536 2.83 20.27 -10.82
N TRP A 537 4.14 20.04 -10.89
CA TRP A 537 4.75 18.74 -11.15
C TRP A 537 4.32 17.63 -10.17
N PRO A 538 4.05 16.39 -10.60
CA PRO A 538 3.64 15.94 -11.93
C PRO A 538 2.12 15.69 -11.99
N PHE A 539 1.58 15.88 -13.19
CA PHE A 539 0.26 15.45 -13.62
C PHE A 539 0.42 14.84 -15.02
N ASP A 540 -0.42 13.88 -15.36
CA ASP A 540 -0.38 13.15 -16.63
C ASP A 540 -1.78 12.98 -17.24
N SER A 541 -2.80 13.58 -16.64
CA SER A 541 -4.20 13.26 -16.92
C SER A 541 -5.13 14.46 -16.84
N PHE A 542 -6.26 14.35 -17.54
CA PHE A 542 -7.42 15.23 -17.42
C PHE A 542 -8.73 14.48 -17.53
N TRP A 543 -9.79 15.08 -17.01
CA TRP A 543 -11.16 14.65 -17.21
C TRP A 543 -12.00 15.83 -17.69
N CYS A 544 -12.87 15.57 -18.66
CA CYS A 544 -13.82 16.56 -19.17
C CYS A 544 -15.19 15.90 -19.37
N GLY A 545 -16.24 16.49 -18.80
CA GLY A 545 -17.54 15.83 -18.75
C GLY A 545 -18.59 16.51 -17.86
N SER A 546 -19.62 15.73 -17.57
CA SER A 546 -20.77 16.02 -16.71
C SER A 546 -21.09 14.82 -15.82
N GLU A 547 -22.16 14.89 -15.03
CA GLU A 547 -22.71 13.78 -14.27
C GLU A 547 -23.29 12.64 -15.12
N LYS A 548 -23.45 12.87 -16.43
CA LYS A 548 -24.10 11.94 -17.36
C LYS A 548 -23.15 11.30 -18.36
N ALA A 549 -22.15 12.05 -18.79
CA ALA A 549 -21.14 11.59 -19.74
C ALA A 549 -19.85 12.38 -19.53
N GLY A 550 -18.71 11.69 -19.57
CA GLY A 550 -17.40 12.32 -19.53
C GLY A 550 -16.31 11.36 -19.98
N ILE A 551 -15.13 11.92 -20.25
CA ILE A 551 -13.94 11.17 -20.63
C ILE A 551 -12.76 11.61 -19.78
N HIS A 552 -12.13 10.64 -19.15
CA HIS A 552 -10.81 10.77 -18.56
C HIS A 552 -9.77 10.34 -19.60
N CYS A 553 -8.65 11.06 -19.68
CA CYS A 553 -7.51 10.73 -20.53
C CYS A 553 -6.23 10.81 -19.70
N GLU A 554 -5.47 9.72 -19.66
CA GLU A 554 -4.15 9.61 -19.02
C GLU A 554 -3.07 9.39 -20.09
N LEU A 555 -1.99 10.15 -19.99
CA LEU A 555 -0.84 10.11 -20.88
C LEU A 555 0.24 9.23 -20.25
N ARG A 556 0.59 8.13 -20.92
CA ARG A 556 1.45 7.08 -20.38
C ARG A 556 2.77 6.97 -21.13
N GLY A 557 3.66 6.10 -20.65
CA GLY A 557 5.02 5.92 -21.16
C GLY A 557 6.12 6.48 -20.24
N ALA A 558 5.75 6.88 -19.02
CA ALA A 558 6.68 7.20 -17.95
C ALA A 558 7.18 5.92 -17.23
N SER A 559 8.20 6.08 -16.38
CA SER A 559 8.70 4.99 -15.50
C SER A 559 7.68 4.52 -14.46
N TYR A 560 6.71 5.37 -14.13
CA TYR A 560 5.57 5.07 -13.28
C TYR A 560 4.36 5.87 -13.77
N THR A 561 3.19 5.24 -13.75
CA THR A 561 1.87 5.78 -14.09
C THR A 561 0.89 5.30 -13.05
N GLY A 562 -0.04 6.16 -12.63
CA GLY A 562 -0.96 5.88 -11.53
C GLY A 562 -0.90 6.94 -10.43
N PRO A 563 -1.52 6.67 -9.27
CA PRO A 563 -1.72 7.66 -8.22
C PRO A 563 -0.44 8.05 -7.47
N LEU A 564 -0.55 8.96 -6.50
CA LEU A 564 0.56 9.42 -5.65
C LEU A 564 1.68 10.15 -6.42
N LEU A 565 1.36 10.78 -7.55
CA LEU A 565 2.35 11.46 -8.40
C LEU A 565 3.12 12.56 -7.65
N ASN A 566 2.48 13.23 -6.68
CA ASN A 566 3.14 14.26 -5.87
C ASN A 566 4.13 13.68 -4.85
N LEU A 567 3.95 12.41 -4.45
CA LEU A 567 4.90 11.68 -3.61
C LEU A 567 6.06 11.10 -4.43
N TYR A 568 5.77 10.39 -5.52
CA TYR A 568 6.78 9.66 -6.28
C TYR A 568 7.59 10.50 -7.27
N ARG A 569 7.03 11.62 -7.74
CA ARG A 569 7.70 12.53 -8.68
C ARG A 569 8.30 11.82 -9.92
N PRO A 570 7.57 10.93 -10.62
CA PRO A 570 8.12 10.27 -11.80
C PRO A 570 8.49 11.26 -12.90
N ALA A 571 9.40 10.84 -13.79
CA ALA A 571 9.67 11.55 -15.03
C ALA A 571 8.43 11.55 -15.94
N TYR A 572 8.25 12.60 -16.75
CA TYR A 572 7.15 12.65 -17.71
C TYR A 572 7.30 11.60 -18.81
N PRO A 573 6.18 11.20 -19.45
CA PRO A 573 6.22 10.40 -20.66
C PRO A 573 7.03 11.08 -21.75
N VAL A 574 8.15 10.47 -22.16
CA VAL A 574 9.13 11.08 -23.08
C VAL A 574 8.47 11.51 -24.39
N SER A 575 7.59 10.66 -24.94
CA SER A 575 6.92 10.91 -26.21
C SER A 575 5.99 12.10 -26.16
N TRP A 576 5.29 12.34 -25.05
CA TRP A 576 4.37 13.45 -24.90
C TRP A 576 5.04 14.75 -24.43
N TYR A 577 6.07 14.64 -23.58
CA TYR A 577 6.81 15.78 -23.02
C TYR A 577 7.73 16.44 -24.05
N ASN A 578 8.51 15.62 -24.78
CA ASN A 578 9.44 16.07 -25.82
C ASN A 578 10.32 17.25 -25.40
N GLU A 579 11.03 17.12 -24.28
CA GLU A 579 11.93 18.17 -23.77
C GLU A 579 11.22 19.53 -23.58
N GLY A 580 9.97 19.49 -23.15
CA GLY A 580 9.15 20.68 -22.90
C GLY A 580 8.46 21.27 -24.13
N LYS A 581 8.64 20.69 -25.32
CA LYS A 581 7.96 21.12 -26.55
C LYS A 581 6.51 20.67 -26.62
N GLY A 582 6.14 19.61 -25.89
CA GLY A 582 4.76 19.16 -25.78
C GLY A 582 3.91 19.99 -24.84
N GLY A 583 2.61 19.74 -24.85
CA GLY A 583 1.66 20.41 -23.98
C GLY A 583 0.22 20.06 -24.31
N PHE A 584 -0.70 20.87 -23.80
CA PHE A 584 -2.12 20.62 -23.91
C PHE A 584 -2.91 21.91 -24.09
N ARG A 585 -4.07 21.81 -24.75
CA ARG A 585 -4.99 22.91 -24.99
C ARG A 585 -6.43 22.48 -24.84
N ILE A 586 -7.26 23.36 -24.30
CA ILE A 586 -8.72 23.25 -24.34
C ILE A 586 -9.24 24.46 -25.09
N ASN A 587 -10.03 24.25 -26.14
CA ASN A 587 -10.68 25.31 -26.89
C ASN A 587 -12.17 25.01 -27.04
N ARG A 588 -13.02 25.96 -26.64
CA ARG A 588 -14.46 25.90 -26.79
C ARG A 588 -14.91 26.85 -27.89
N SER A 589 -15.47 26.29 -28.97
CA SER A 589 -16.00 27.02 -30.10
C SER A 589 -17.44 26.58 -30.35
N GLY A 590 -18.39 27.47 -30.05
CA GLY A 590 -19.82 27.16 -30.18
C GLY A 590 -20.24 25.94 -29.37
N ASN A 591 -20.79 24.93 -30.06
CA ASN A 591 -21.28 23.69 -29.46
C ASN A 591 -20.18 22.60 -29.33
N GLN A 592 -18.92 22.90 -29.62
CA GLN A 592 -17.81 21.96 -29.50
C GLN A 592 -16.74 22.46 -28.52
N THR A 593 -16.30 21.55 -27.64
CA THR A 593 -15.10 21.70 -26.81
C THR A 593 -14.06 20.70 -27.31
N THR A 594 -12.87 21.15 -27.70
CA THR A 594 -11.79 20.25 -28.13
C THR A 594 -10.68 20.26 -27.11
N ALA A 595 -10.34 19.08 -26.59
CA ALA A 595 -9.12 18.85 -25.84
C ALA A 595 -8.02 18.35 -26.79
N THR A 596 -6.86 19.00 -26.77
CA THR A 596 -5.71 18.65 -27.61
C THR A 596 -4.51 18.40 -26.73
N VAL A 597 -3.84 17.26 -26.89
CA VAL A 597 -2.53 16.97 -26.32
C VAL A 597 -1.54 16.89 -27.47
N TYR A 598 -0.54 17.77 -27.49
CA TYR A 598 0.45 17.87 -28.56
C TYR A 598 1.84 17.58 -28.03
N SER A 599 2.72 17.14 -28.90
CA SER A 599 4.08 16.75 -28.51
C SER A 599 5.16 17.64 -29.13
N GLY A 600 4.80 18.50 -30.09
CA GLY A 600 5.70 19.48 -30.70
C GLY A 600 6.75 18.87 -31.62
N GLU A 601 7.58 19.75 -32.19
CA GLU A 601 8.52 19.40 -33.25
C GLU A 601 9.66 18.49 -32.78
N ARG A 602 10.00 17.49 -33.58
CA ARG A 602 11.17 16.63 -33.40
C ARG A 602 11.67 16.04 -34.71
N PHE A 603 12.92 15.61 -34.71
CA PHE A 603 13.51 14.86 -35.81
C PHE A 603 13.58 13.38 -35.47
N LEU A 604 13.18 12.51 -36.39
CA LEU A 604 13.30 11.04 -36.24
C LEU A 604 14.12 10.48 -37.41
N LYS A 605 15.05 9.56 -37.10
CA LYS A 605 15.83 8.85 -38.11
C LYS A 605 15.03 7.69 -38.71
N ALA A 606 15.35 7.32 -39.95
CA ALA A 606 14.76 6.15 -40.59
C ALA A 606 14.86 4.90 -39.68
N GLY A 607 13.71 4.26 -39.41
CA GLY A 607 13.60 3.07 -38.55
C GLY A 607 13.57 3.35 -37.04
N GLU A 608 13.71 4.59 -36.58
CA GLU A 608 13.62 4.96 -35.16
C GLU A 608 12.17 4.94 -34.67
N GLU A 609 11.84 4.04 -33.75
CA GLU A 609 10.49 3.90 -33.22
C GLU A 609 10.18 4.94 -32.14
N LEU A 610 9.03 5.61 -32.28
CA LEU A 610 8.47 6.50 -31.27
C LEU A 610 7.14 5.97 -30.77
N VAL A 611 7.05 5.67 -29.48
CA VAL A 611 5.87 5.03 -28.86
C VAL A 611 5.03 6.04 -28.08
N PHE A 612 3.76 6.19 -28.42
CA PHE A 612 2.78 6.95 -27.64
C PHE A 612 1.79 6.00 -26.96
N ASP A 613 1.76 6.02 -25.63
CA ASP A 613 0.81 5.26 -24.81
C ASP A 613 -0.19 6.24 -24.17
N LEU A 614 -1.47 5.91 -24.24
CA LEU A 614 -2.56 6.66 -23.60
C LEU A 614 -3.71 5.75 -23.18
N ALA A 615 -4.41 6.14 -22.12
CA ALA A 615 -5.63 5.49 -21.66
C ALA A 615 -6.80 6.47 -21.61
N LEU A 616 -7.98 5.98 -21.97
CA LEU A 616 -9.26 6.67 -21.85
C LEU A 616 -10.14 5.90 -20.86
N LEU A 617 -10.92 6.60 -20.05
CA LEU A 617 -11.98 6.01 -19.24
C LEU A 617 -13.28 6.77 -19.46
N ILE A 618 -14.31 6.05 -19.88
CA ILE A 618 -15.65 6.60 -20.14
C ILE A 618 -16.44 6.61 -18.83
N THR A 619 -16.98 7.78 -18.48
CA THR A 619 -17.66 8.04 -17.21
C THR A 619 -19.12 8.45 -17.44
N PRO A 620 -20.05 8.24 -16.49
CA PRO A 620 -19.90 7.45 -15.25
C PRO A 620 -19.62 5.96 -15.50
N VAL A 621 -18.74 5.34 -14.70
CA VAL A 621 -18.33 3.94 -14.88
C VAL A 621 -19.39 2.94 -14.38
N LYS A 622 -20.34 3.42 -13.58
CA LYS A 622 -21.53 2.72 -13.09
C LYS A 622 -22.60 3.74 -12.68
N LYS A 623 -23.80 3.30 -12.31
CA LYS A 623 -24.80 4.20 -11.74
C LYS A 623 -24.44 4.53 -10.29
N ALA A 624 -24.58 5.79 -9.89
CA ALA A 624 -24.46 6.18 -8.49
C ALA A 624 -25.51 5.47 -7.62
N ASN A 625 -25.08 4.94 -6.48
CA ASN A 625 -25.95 4.32 -5.49
C ASN A 625 -26.26 5.33 -4.37
N SER A 626 -27.24 6.21 -4.62
CA SER A 626 -27.66 7.19 -3.60
C SER A 626 -28.29 6.53 -2.38
N HIS A 627 -28.93 5.37 -2.54
CA HIS A 627 -29.54 4.64 -1.43
C HIS A 627 -28.49 4.21 -0.39
N SER A 628 -27.35 3.64 -0.84
CA SER A 628 -26.27 3.27 0.08
C SER A 628 -25.64 4.49 0.76
N GLN A 629 -25.52 5.64 0.07
CA GLN A 629 -25.01 6.87 0.69
C GLN A 629 -25.75 7.27 1.98
N PHE A 630 -27.07 7.03 2.03
CA PHE A 630 -27.91 7.41 3.17
C PHE A 630 -28.09 6.31 4.23
N THR A 631 -27.78 5.06 3.88
CA THR A 631 -28.01 3.88 4.73
C THR A 631 -26.72 3.25 5.27
N ASP A 632 -25.63 3.30 4.51
CA ASP A 632 -24.31 2.80 4.89
C ASP A 632 -23.59 3.85 5.76
N ARG A 633 -23.99 3.90 7.03
CA ARG A 633 -23.44 4.81 8.04
C ARG A 633 -22.21 4.21 8.71
N TYR A 634 -21.13 4.99 8.72
CA TYR A 634 -19.81 4.52 9.13
C TYR A 634 -19.48 4.90 10.58
N TYR A 635 -18.87 3.95 11.28
CA TYR A 635 -18.03 4.17 12.45
C TYR A 635 -16.56 4.05 12.03
N HIS A 636 -15.76 5.08 12.28
CA HIS A 636 -14.34 5.10 11.95
C HIS A 636 -13.56 5.87 13.00
N SER A 637 -12.66 5.17 13.68
CA SER A 637 -11.81 5.71 14.74
C SER A 637 -10.42 5.08 14.64
N ALA A 638 -9.37 5.91 14.72
CA ALA A 638 -7.99 5.43 14.66
C ALA A 638 -7.62 4.61 15.90
N GLU A 639 -7.99 5.10 17.09
CA GLU A 639 -7.54 4.56 18.39
C GLU A 639 -8.55 3.60 19.02
N TYR A 640 -9.86 3.87 18.83
CA TYR A 640 -10.94 3.15 19.51
C TYR A 640 -11.79 2.41 18.48
N PRO A 641 -11.42 1.18 18.08
CA PRO A 641 -12.12 0.49 16.99
C PRO A 641 -13.49 -0.07 17.37
N ILE A 642 -13.89 -0.03 18.65
CA ILE A 642 -15.15 -0.60 19.14
C ILE A 642 -16.21 0.51 19.29
N PRO A 643 -17.31 0.48 18.49
CA PRO A 643 -18.45 1.36 18.72
C PRO A 643 -19.17 1.10 20.06
N GLY A 644 -19.71 2.16 20.65
CA GLY A 644 -20.67 2.08 21.75
C GLY A 644 -22.10 1.78 21.28
N GLU A 645 -23.00 1.50 22.22
CA GLU A 645 -24.43 1.25 21.92
C GLU A 645 -25.12 2.47 21.29
N GLU A 646 -24.71 3.67 21.68
CA GLU A 646 -25.20 4.93 21.14
C GLU A 646 -24.90 5.07 19.64
N ASN A 647 -23.75 4.57 19.18
CA ASN A 647 -23.40 4.60 17.76
C ASN A 647 -24.36 3.69 16.96
N LEU A 648 -24.71 2.52 17.49
CA LEU A 648 -25.71 1.63 16.88
C LEU A 648 -27.10 2.26 16.84
N LYS A 649 -27.51 2.91 17.94
CA LYS A 649 -28.80 3.63 18.01
C LYS A 649 -28.86 4.80 17.01
N SER A 650 -27.72 5.38 16.65
CA SER A 650 -27.61 6.41 15.60
C SER A 650 -27.66 5.86 14.16
N GLY A 651 -27.66 4.53 14.01
CA GLY A 651 -27.82 3.85 12.73
C GLY A 651 -26.52 3.39 12.08
N VAL A 652 -25.39 3.34 12.79
CA VAL A 652 -24.13 2.78 12.25
C VAL A 652 -24.35 1.36 11.72
N LYS A 653 -23.85 1.11 10.50
CA LYS A 653 -23.92 -0.18 9.81
C LYS A 653 -22.57 -0.70 9.32
N ILE A 654 -21.53 0.14 9.28
CA ILE A 654 -20.20 -0.24 8.81
C ILE A 654 -19.16 0.25 9.79
N ILE A 655 -18.23 -0.62 10.16
CA ILE A 655 -17.10 -0.30 11.04
C ILE A 655 -15.82 -0.43 10.24
N ASN A 656 -15.02 0.64 10.22
CA ASN A 656 -13.67 0.61 9.68
C ASN A 656 -12.67 0.46 10.82
N VAL A 657 -11.96 -0.66 10.87
CA VAL A 657 -10.85 -0.91 11.79
C VAL A 657 -9.58 -0.36 11.16
N HIS A 658 -9.09 0.76 11.70
CA HIS A 658 -7.85 1.40 11.26
C HIS A 658 -6.61 0.57 11.62
N HIS A 659 -5.43 0.91 11.10
CA HIS A 659 -4.16 0.41 11.64
C HIS A 659 -3.81 1.09 12.97
N ALA A 660 -2.77 0.57 13.65
CA ALA A 660 -2.21 1.12 14.90
C ALA A 660 -3.12 1.01 16.13
N ASN A 661 -3.93 -0.05 16.21
CA ASN A 661 -4.69 -0.42 17.41
C ASN A 661 -4.58 -1.92 17.71
N TYR A 662 -5.15 -2.37 18.82
CA TYR A 662 -5.00 -3.76 19.30
C TYR A 662 -5.64 -4.84 18.40
N LEU A 663 -6.56 -4.48 17.49
CA LEU A 663 -7.16 -5.40 16.50
C LEU A 663 -6.29 -5.51 15.25
N ASN A 664 -5.71 -4.40 14.79
CA ASN A 664 -4.87 -4.33 13.60
C ASN A 664 -3.58 -3.51 13.88
N PRO A 665 -2.64 -4.05 14.69
CA PRO A 665 -1.51 -3.28 15.20
C PRO A 665 -0.38 -3.12 14.17
N PHE A 666 -0.26 -4.04 13.22
CA PHE A 666 0.87 -4.09 12.28
C PHE A 666 0.44 -3.66 10.89
N ILE A 667 1.05 -2.59 10.38
CA ILE A 667 0.72 -2.02 9.09
C ILE A 667 0.90 -3.07 7.98
N ASN A 668 -0.17 -3.25 7.22
CA ASN A 668 -0.24 -4.13 6.05
C ASN A 668 0.12 -5.60 6.31
N TYR A 669 -0.02 -6.08 7.55
CA TYR A 669 0.12 -7.50 7.88
C TYR A 669 -0.86 -7.93 8.99
N PRO A 670 -2.18 -7.98 8.70
CA PRO A 670 -3.22 -8.26 9.69
C PRO A 670 -3.25 -9.73 10.16
N PHE A 671 -2.39 -10.59 9.61
CA PHE A 671 -2.43 -12.03 9.85
C PHE A 671 -2.03 -12.45 11.27
N ILE A 672 -1.26 -11.62 11.98
CA ILE A 672 -0.83 -11.93 13.37
C ILE A 672 -2.01 -11.85 14.35
N THR A 673 -3.00 -11.01 14.04
CA THR A 673 -4.19 -10.80 14.87
C THR A 673 -5.47 -11.29 14.19
N ALA A 674 -5.37 -12.20 13.21
CA ALA A 674 -6.50 -12.68 12.42
C ALA A 674 -7.65 -13.23 13.29
N ASP A 675 -7.33 -13.99 14.34
CA ASP A 675 -8.34 -14.51 15.29
C ASP A 675 -9.09 -13.38 16.00
N LYS A 676 -8.40 -12.33 16.45
CA LYS A 676 -9.03 -11.16 17.08
C LYS A 676 -9.94 -10.40 16.11
N ILE A 677 -9.50 -10.27 14.85
CA ILE A 677 -10.29 -9.65 13.79
C ILE A 677 -11.53 -10.50 13.50
N LYS A 678 -11.39 -11.82 13.50
CA LYS A 678 -12.51 -12.76 13.32
C LYS A 678 -13.54 -12.61 14.44
N ASP A 679 -13.11 -12.70 15.70
CA ASP A 679 -14.00 -12.58 16.85
C ASP A 679 -14.77 -11.26 16.84
N PHE A 680 -14.08 -10.18 16.48
CA PHE A 680 -14.69 -8.86 16.31
C PHE A 680 -15.71 -8.85 15.15
N ALA A 681 -15.36 -9.39 13.98
CA ALA A 681 -16.27 -9.45 12.84
C ALA A 681 -17.53 -10.26 13.17
N ASP A 682 -17.40 -11.45 13.76
CA ASP A 682 -18.51 -12.30 14.17
C ASP A 682 -19.45 -11.57 15.16
N GLU A 683 -18.89 -10.87 16.15
CA GLU A 683 -19.66 -10.09 17.12
C GLU A 683 -20.51 -9.01 16.44
N TRP A 684 -19.90 -8.24 15.52
CA TRP A 684 -20.55 -7.10 14.89
C TRP A 684 -21.50 -7.51 13.76
N HIS A 685 -21.26 -8.63 13.07
CA HIS A 685 -22.26 -9.25 12.20
C HIS A 685 -23.52 -9.62 12.97
N GLY A 686 -23.39 -10.15 14.20
CA GLY A 686 -24.50 -10.44 15.09
C GLY A 686 -25.35 -9.21 15.46
N LYS A 687 -24.78 -8.00 15.34
CA LYS A 687 -25.45 -6.71 15.55
C LYS A 687 -25.90 -6.04 14.24
N GLY A 688 -25.74 -6.72 13.10
CA GLY A 688 -26.12 -6.23 11.77
C GLY A 688 -25.19 -5.15 11.23
N CYS A 689 -23.93 -5.14 11.65
CA CYS A 689 -22.89 -4.27 11.12
C CYS A 689 -21.92 -5.06 10.24
N LYS A 690 -21.42 -4.45 9.17
CA LYS A 690 -20.28 -4.92 8.39
C LYS A 690 -18.98 -4.42 9.01
N VAL A 691 -17.89 -5.18 8.88
CA VAL A 691 -16.56 -4.84 9.38
C VAL A 691 -15.55 -4.81 8.25
N LYS A 692 -14.78 -3.73 8.14
CA LYS A 692 -13.69 -3.58 7.16
C LYS A 692 -12.40 -3.23 7.87
N ILE A 693 -11.28 -3.51 7.22
CA ILE A 693 -9.96 -3.25 7.81
C ILE A 693 -9.11 -2.36 6.90
N TYR A 694 -8.22 -1.59 7.53
CA TYR A 694 -7.06 -1.01 6.86
C TYR A 694 -6.14 -2.14 6.40
N TYR A 695 -5.94 -2.28 5.08
CA TYR A 695 -4.96 -3.21 4.52
C TYR A 695 -4.52 -2.75 3.13
N THR A 696 -3.33 -2.17 3.03
CA THR A 696 -2.71 -1.69 1.78
C THR A 696 -1.39 -2.44 1.52
N ILE A 697 -0.53 -1.93 0.62
CA ILE A 697 0.67 -2.67 0.18
C ILE A 697 1.97 -1.87 0.23
N ARG A 698 1.92 -0.53 0.33
CA ARG A 698 3.09 0.35 0.14
C ARG A 698 4.16 0.14 1.22
N GLU A 699 3.71 -0.14 2.43
CA GLU A 699 4.55 -0.36 3.61
C GLU A 699 4.44 -1.79 4.07
N LEU A 700 5.52 -2.33 4.63
CA LEU A 700 5.52 -3.65 5.22
C LEU A 700 6.16 -3.62 6.60
N THR A 701 5.41 -4.06 7.61
CA THR A 701 5.90 -4.21 8.98
C THR A 701 7.17 -5.06 9.08
N ASN A 702 8.01 -4.79 10.07
CA ASN A 702 9.15 -5.64 10.40
C ASN A 702 8.76 -6.97 11.07
N VAL A 703 7.51 -7.13 11.52
CA VAL A 703 7.07 -8.36 12.21
C VAL A 703 6.64 -9.50 11.28
N VAL A 704 6.76 -9.31 9.96
CA VAL A 704 6.44 -10.37 8.98
C VAL A 704 7.34 -11.58 9.21
N PRO A 705 6.79 -12.78 9.48
CA PRO A 705 7.59 -14.00 9.66
C PRO A 705 8.50 -14.30 8.46
N GLU A 706 7.98 -14.10 7.24
CA GLU A 706 8.70 -14.32 5.99
C GLU A 706 9.77 -13.26 5.66
N ILE A 707 10.00 -12.25 6.49
CA ILE A 707 10.78 -11.05 6.13
C ILE A 707 12.19 -11.35 5.61
N TRP A 708 12.84 -12.38 6.16
CA TRP A 708 14.18 -12.80 5.74
C TRP A 708 14.19 -13.50 4.37
N ALA A 709 13.12 -14.24 4.06
CA ALA A 709 12.92 -14.77 2.72
C ALA A 709 12.69 -13.63 1.72
N LEU A 710 11.88 -12.63 2.07
CA LEU A 710 11.65 -11.46 1.21
C LEU A 710 12.95 -10.66 0.96
N ARG A 711 13.76 -10.42 2.01
CA ARG A 711 15.09 -9.78 1.88
C ARG A 711 16.07 -10.58 1.01
N SER A 712 15.90 -11.89 0.91
CA SER A 712 16.75 -12.75 0.07
C SER A 712 16.51 -12.57 -1.43
N LEU A 713 15.38 -11.97 -1.82
CA LEU A 713 14.96 -11.73 -3.21
C LEU A 713 15.54 -10.43 -3.80
N GLY A 714 16.44 -9.76 -3.07
CA GLY A 714 16.95 -8.44 -3.43
C GLY A 714 15.84 -7.38 -3.37
N ASP A 715 15.86 -6.45 -4.32
CA ASP A 715 14.88 -5.34 -4.39
C ASP A 715 13.54 -5.73 -5.04
N GLU A 716 13.24 -7.03 -5.15
CA GLU A 716 11.99 -7.47 -5.78
C GLU A 716 10.75 -7.11 -4.94
N ILE A 717 10.86 -7.25 -3.62
CA ILE A 717 9.74 -7.10 -2.68
C ILE A 717 9.91 -5.87 -1.81
N LEU A 718 11.10 -5.68 -1.24
CA LEU A 718 11.44 -4.55 -0.40
C LEU A 718 12.26 -3.58 -1.22
N GLN A 719 11.96 -2.28 -1.13
CA GLN A 719 12.78 -1.28 -1.77
C GLN A 719 14.04 -1.05 -0.94
N GLY A 720 15.21 -1.20 -1.57
CA GLY A 720 16.49 -0.84 -0.99
C GLY A 720 16.59 0.62 -0.54
N GLY A 721 17.67 0.96 0.14
CA GLY A 721 17.84 2.30 0.70
C GLY A 721 19.01 2.43 1.66
N LYS A 722 19.21 3.65 2.15
CA LYS A 722 20.33 4.00 3.05
C LYS A 722 20.20 3.39 4.45
N GLY A 723 19.07 2.76 4.79
CA GLY A 723 18.78 2.27 6.13
C GLY A 723 18.46 3.40 7.11
N GLY A 724 18.59 3.12 8.41
CA GLY A 724 18.20 4.03 9.50
C GLY A 724 16.91 3.59 10.18
N GLY A 725 16.07 4.54 10.61
CA GLY A 725 14.83 4.23 11.32
C GLY A 725 15.09 3.69 12.73
N THR A 726 14.23 2.78 13.19
CA THR A 726 14.28 2.23 14.55
C THR A 726 15.55 1.42 14.83
N PRO A 727 15.96 1.28 16.11
CA PRO A 727 17.09 0.44 16.52
C PRO A 727 17.01 -0.99 15.99
N TRP A 728 15.83 -1.63 16.07
CA TRP A 728 15.64 -3.00 15.55
C TRP A 728 16.02 -3.11 14.07
N CYS A 729 15.60 -2.17 13.22
CA CYS A 729 15.98 -2.19 11.81
C CYS A 729 17.49 -2.02 11.61
N ARG A 730 18.15 -1.17 12.41
CA ARG A 730 19.61 -0.97 12.33
C ARG A 730 20.40 -2.19 12.79
N GLU A 731 19.87 -2.90 13.78
CA GLU A 731 20.43 -4.11 14.38
C GLU A 731 20.30 -5.33 13.45
N HIS A 732 19.12 -5.52 12.86
CA HIS A 732 18.78 -6.75 12.15
C HIS A 732 18.87 -6.60 10.62
N TYR A 733 18.31 -5.53 10.05
CA TYR A 733 18.43 -5.32 8.60
C TYR A 733 19.82 -4.84 8.21
N VAL A 734 20.41 -3.94 8.99
CA VAL A 734 21.75 -3.33 8.84
C VAL A 734 21.92 -2.48 7.57
N THR A 735 21.50 -2.97 6.42
CA THR A 735 21.63 -2.35 5.10
C THR A 735 20.41 -2.58 4.23
N ASP A 736 20.27 -1.75 3.19
CA ASP A 736 19.44 -2.04 2.03
C ASP A 736 17.95 -2.12 2.36
N TYR A 737 17.43 -1.03 2.92
CA TYR A 737 16.02 -0.82 3.20
C TYR A 737 15.72 0.68 3.33
N THR A 738 14.46 1.05 3.15
CA THR A 738 13.96 2.42 3.39
C THR A 738 12.91 2.40 4.51
N PRO A 739 13.20 2.99 5.69
CA PRO A 739 12.21 3.14 6.77
C PRO A 739 10.96 3.90 6.32
N GLN A 740 9.80 3.51 6.83
CA GLN A 740 8.51 4.16 6.59
C GLN A 740 7.78 4.41 7.94
N TRP A 741 6.47 4.20 7.97
CA TRP A 741 5.63 4.39 9.15
C TRP A 741 6.17 3.67 10.39
N TYR A 742 6.13 4.38 11.52
CA TYR A 742 6.49 3.93 12.85
C TYR A 742 5.29 4.09 13.80
N GLN A 743 5.02 3.04 14.57
CA GLN A 743 4.05 3.06 15.66
C GLN A 743 4.67 2.39 16.89
N HIS A 744 4.72 3.09 18.02
CA HIS A 744 5.10 2.50 19.31
C HIS A 744 3.97 1.59 19.82
N LEU A 745 4.31 0.38 20.27
CA LEU A 745 3.37 -0.70 20.61
C LEU A 745 3.69 -1.39 21.95
N ASP A 746 4.73 -0.98 22.68
CA ASP A 746 5.18 -1.68 23.90
C ASP A 746 4.05 -1.81 24.95
N ASP A 747 3.16 -0.81 25.02
CA ASP A 747 2.01 -0.76 25.93
C ASP A 747 0.90 -1.78 25.57
N LEU A 748 0.94 -2.39 24.37
CA LEU A 748 0.01 -3.45 23.95
C LEU A 748 0.48 -4.86 24.32
N HIS A 749 1.68 -5.00 24.88
CA HIS A 749 2.27 -6.27 25.31
C HIS A 749 2.30 -7.35 24.21
N LEU A 750 2.55 -6.95 22.96
CA LEU A 750 2.58 -7.85 21.79
C LEU A 750 3.92 -8.56 21.58
N GLY A 751 4.86 -8.43 22.53
CA GLY A 751 6.21 -9.00 22.42
C GLY A 751 7.14 -8.24 21.45
N VAL A 752 6.72 -7.06 21.00
CA VAL A 752 7.48 -6.13 20.14
C VAL A 752 7.29 -4.71 20.64
N ALA A 753 8.34 -3.90 20.60
CA ALA A 753 8.29 -2.52 21.09
C ALA A 753 7.59 -1.56 20.12
N ALA A 754 7.70 -1.84 18.81
CA ALA A 754 7.14 -0.99 17.77
C ALA A 754 6.87 -1.78 16.48
N ASP A 755 5.86 -1.32 15.75
CA ASP A 755 5.73 -1.60 14.32
C ASP A 755 6.62 -0.61 13.56
N ALA A 756 7.67 -1.13 12.94
CA ALA A 756 8.70 -0.36 12.24
C ALA A 756 8.73 -0.78 10.77
N SER A 757 7.84 -0.19 9.98
CA SER A 757 7.65 -0.61 8.60
C SER A 757 8.76 -0.13 7.66
N VAL A 758 8.90 -0.84 6.55
CA VAL A 758 9.79 -0.51 5.44
C VAL A 758 9.03 -0.44 4.13
N LEU A 759 9.60 0.29 3.17
CA LEU A 759 9.01 0.49 1.86
C LEU A 759 9.04 -0.80 1.02
N THR A 760 7.91 -1.16 0.43
CA THR A 760 7.87 -2.22 -0.59
C THR A 760 8.31 -1.67 -1.94
N ALA A 761 8.89 -2.53 -2.79
CA ALA A 761 9.25 -2.17 -4.15
C ALA A 761 8.01 -1.80 -5.00
N THR A 762 8.17 -0.82 -5.89
CA THR A 762 7.17 -0.44 -6.89
C THR A 762 7.35 -1.26 -8.19
N GLY A 763 6.29 -1.44 -8.97
CA GLY A 763 6.33 -2.17 -10.26
C GLY A 763 5.79 -3.60 -10.21
N ASP A 764 6.23 -4.47 -11.13
CA ASP A 764 5.79 -5.88 -11.27
C ASP A 764 6.29 -6.81 -10.13
N SER A 765 6.15 -6.39 -8.88
CA SER A 765 6.58 -7.13 -7.68
C SER A 765 5.65 -8.31 -7.37
N ARG A 766 6.19 -9.51 -7.12
CA ARG A 766 5.42 -10.68 -6.64
C ARG A 766 4.71 -10.45 -5.31
N TRP A 767 5.02 -9.37 -4.61
CA TRP A 767 4.27 -8.96 -3.42
C TRP A 767 2.78 -8.72 -3.72
N TYR A 768 2.45 -8.33 -4.96
CA TYR A 768 1.06 -8.18 -5.40
C TYR A 768 0.30 -9.51 -5.40
N ASN A 769 0.98 -10.61 -5.78
CA ASN A 769 0.39 -11.94 -5.69
C ASN A 769 0.19 -12.37 -4.24
N TYR A 770 1.17 -12.09 -3.38
CA TYR A 770 1.06 -12.37 -1.94
C TYR A 770 -0.14 -11.64 -1.33
N TYR A 771 -0.29 -10.35 -1.63
CA TYR A 771 -1.38 -9.55 -1.10
C TYR A 771 -2.75 -10.03 -1.60
N VAL A 772 -2.92 -10.36 -2.89
CA VAL A 772 -4.21 -10.84 -3.42
C VAL A 772 -4.62 -12.16 -2.78
N GLU A 773 -3.68 -13.10 -2.63
CA GLU A 773 -3.97 -14.38 -1.96
C GLU A 773 -4.25 -14.18 -0.47
N GLY A 774 -3.46 -13.32 0.19
CA GLY A 774 -3.64 -12.96 1.58
C GLY A 774 -4.97 -12.27 1.85
N LEU A 775 -5.43 -11.38 0.97
CA LEU A 775 -6.75 -10.76 1.05
C LEU A 775 -7.87 -11.80 0.97
N ALA A 776 -7.79 -12.73 0.02
CA ALA A 776 -8.77 -13.81 -0.10
C ALA A 776 -8.79 -14.69 1.16
N TRP A 777 -7.62 -15.01 1.71
CA TRP A 777 -7.49 -15.74 2.97
C TRP A 777 -8.09 -14.96 4.14
N MET A 778 -7.83 -13.65 4.25
CA MET A 778 -8.39 -12.80 5.31
C MET A 778 -9.92 -12.76 5.25
N VAL A 779 -10.52 -12.49 4.08
CA VAL A 779 -11.98 -12.48 3.93
C VAL A 779 -12.58 -13.83 4.31
N GLN A 780 -11.96 -14.93 3.88
CA GLN A 780 -12.46 -16.28 4.17
C GLN A 780 -12.33 -16.64 5.64
N HIS A 781 -11.21 -16.30 6.27
CA HIS A 781 -10.86 -16.75 7.61
C HIS A 781 -11.47 -15.87 8.71
N THR A 782 -11.47 -14.55 8.51
CA THR A 782 -11.95 -13.60 9.51
C THR A 782 -13.38 -13.13 9.25
N GLY A 783 -13.91 -13.32 8.04
CA GLY A 783 -15.25 -12.90 7.68
C GLY A 783 -15.42 -11.40 7.42
N ILE A 784 -14.34 -10.61 7.37
CA ILE A 784 -14.41 -9.18 7.05
C ILE A 784 -15.19 -8.91 5.75
N ASP A 785 -15.87 -7.77 5.70
CA ASP A 785 -16.73 -7.32 4.61
C ASP A 785 -16.02 -6.37 3.65
N GLY A 786 -14.69 -6.40 3.60
CA GLY A 786 -13.88 -5.64 2.66
C GLY A 786 -12.90 -4.69 3.33
N LEU A 787 -12.55 -3.62 2.62
CA LEU A 787 -11.35 -2.83 2.87
C LEU A 787 -11.63 -1.33 3.03
N TYR A 788 -10.79 -0.71 3.85
CA TYR A 788 -10.50 0.71 3.84
C TYR A 788 -9.11 0.90 3.23
N LEU A 789 -9.03 1.58 2.08
CA LEU A 789 -7.78 1.89 1.40
C LEU A 789 -7.39 3.34 1.65
N ASP A 790 -6.16 3.54 2.11
CA ASP A 790 -5.59 4.82 2.47
C ASP A 790 -4.32 5.03 1.65
N ASP A 791 -4.36 5.95 0.67
CA ASP A 791 -3.27 6.30 -0.25
C ASP A 791 -2.47 5.10 -0.79
N VAL A 792 -2.94 4.56 -1.93
CA VAL A 792 -2.46 3.29 -2.50
C VAL A 792 -1.63 3.50 -3.76
N ALA A 793 -0.59 2.69 -3.94
CA ALA A 793 0.46 2.88 -4.94
C ALA A 793 0.42 1.89 -6.13
N PHE A 794 -0.58 1.00 -6.19
CA PHE A 794 -0.68 0.00 -7.27
C PHE A 794 -1.55 0.50 -8.45
N GLY A 795 -1.60 -0.24 -9.55
CA GLY A 795 -2.44 0.10 -10.70
C GLY A 795 -3.85 -0.52 -10.63
N ARG A 796 -4.72 -0.13 -11.58
CA ARG A 796 -6.09 -0.68 -11.72
C ARG A 796 -6.14 -2.20 -11.79
N ASP A 797 -5.14 -2.84 -12.40
CA ASP A 797 -5.11 -4.30 -12.55
C ASP A 797 -5.07 -5.01 -11.20
N MET A 798 -4.35 -4.44 -10.24
CA MET A 798 -4.28 -4.97 -8.88
C MET A 798 -5.64 -4.82 -8.19
N LEU A 799 -6.28 -3.65 -8.29
CA LEU A 799 -7.59 -3.43 -7.67
C LEU A 799 -8.68 -4.32 -8.30
N LYS A 800 -8.65 -4.53 -9.61
CA LYS A 800 -9.51 -5.49 -10.33
C LYS A 800 -9.34 -6.90 -9.78
N ARG A 801 -8.11 -7.35 -9.57
CA ARG A 801 -7.82 -8.66 -8.95
C ARG A 801 -8.34 -8.72 -7.51
N MET A 802 -8.10 -7.69 -6.70
CA MET A 802 -8.60 -7.60 -5.32
C MET A 802 -10.12 -7.72 -5.27
N ARG A 803 -10.82 -6.94 -6.09
CA ARG A 803 -12.29 -6.97 -6.17
C ARG A 803 -12.79 -8.39 -6.49
N ARG A 804 -12.21 -9.01 -7.51
CA ARG A 804 -12.59 -10.38 -7.90
C ARG A 804 -12.40 -11.40 -6.78
N VAL A 805 -11.23 -11.42 -6.13
CA VAL A 805 -10.98 -12.43 -5.09
C VAL A 805 -11.85 -12.24 -3.85
N MET A 806 -12.21 -11.00 -3.51
CA MET A 806 -13.18 -10.75 -2.44
C MET A 806 -14.57 -11.27 -2.83
N GLU A 807 -15.04 -10.95 -4.04
CA GLU A 807 -16.33 -11.44 -4.55
C GLU A 807 -16.41 -12.96 -4.64
N GLU A 808 -15.34 -13.62 -5.08
CA GLU A 808 -15.23 -15.09 -5.13
C GLU A 808 -15.41 -15.75 -3.76
N VAL A 809 -14.94 -15.10 -2.69
CA VAL A 809 -14.99 -15.62 -1.32
C VAL A 809 -16.28 -15.20 -0.62
N LYS A 810 -16.65 -13.92 -0.71
CA LYS A 810 -17.78 -13.31 -0.03
C LYS A 810 -18.34 -12.15 -0.89
N PRO A 811 -19.40 -12.41 -1.68
CA PRO A 811 -20.10 -11.36 -2.42
C PRO A 811 -20.58 -10.22 -1.50
N GLY A 812 -20.62 -8.99 -2.04
CA GLY A 812 -21.05 -7.82 -1.28
C GLY A 812 -20.01 -7.21 -0.33
N CYS A 813 -18.74 -7.61 -0.43
CA CYS A 813 -17.60 -6.89 0.14
C CYS A 813 -17.52 -5.46 -0.43
N LEU A 814 -17.04 -4.54 0.40
CA LEU A 814 -16.99 -3.11 0.13
C LEU A 814 -15.55 -2.60 0.14
N ILE A 815 -15.20 -1.70 -0.78
CA ILE A 815 -13.93 -0.99 -0.79
C ILE A 815 -14.19 0.51 -0.67
N ASP A 816 -13.65 1.13 0.38
CA ASP A 816 -13.55 2.59 0.43
C ASP A 816 -12.17 3.04 -0.04
N LEU A 817 -12.13 4.19 -0.72
CA LEU A 817 -10.89 4.84 -1.09
C LEU A 817 -10.76 6.21 -0.41
N HIS A 818 -9.70 6.35 0.36
CA HIS A 818 -9.24 7.59 0.97
C HIS A 818 -7.95 8.07 0.31
N SER A 819 -7.74 9.39 0.31
CA SER A 819 -6.49 9.99 -0.15
C SER A 819 -6.26 11.37 0.45
N ASN A 820 -4.97 11.65 0.68
CA ASN A 820 -4.42 12.93 1.11
C ASN A 820 -3.86 13.72 -0.08
N THR A 821 -4.23 15.01 -0.18
CA THR A 821 -3.73 15.90 -1.25
C THR A 821 -2.22 16.16 -1.17
N GLY A 822 -1.60 15.89 -0.01
CA GLY A 822 -0.16 15.89 0.20
C GLY A 822 0.56 14.80 -0.61
N PHE A 823 -0.10 13.68 -0.93
CA PHE A 823 0.46 12.62 -1.78
C PHE A 823 -0.12 12.62 -3.19
N SER A 824 -1.42 12.93 -3.32
CA SER A 824 -2.15 12.99 -4.60
C SER A 824 -2.85 14.33 -4.78
N ARG A 825 -2.22 15.27 -5.48
CA ARG A 825 -2.90 16.51 -5.88
C ARG A 825 -4.01 16.21 -6.88
N GLY A 826 -5.25 16.52 -6.51
CA GLY A 826 -6.45 16.13 -7.27
C GLY A 826 -6.64 14.60 -7.26
N PRO A 827 -6.94 13.98 -6.12
CA PRO A 827 -7.05 12.52 -6.04
C PRO A 827 -8.11 11.97 -7.00
N ALA A 828 -9.19 12.70 -7.26
CA ALA A 828 -10.22 12.24 -8.19
C ALA A 828 -9.71 12.04 -9.63
N ILE A 829 -8.72 12.84 -10.08
CA ILE A 829 -8.11 12.62 -11.40
C ILE A 829 -7.15 11.43 -11.35
N GLN A 830 -6.30 11.35 -10.33
CA GLN A 830 -5.25 10.33 -10.24
C GLN A 830 -5.80 8.91 -10.00
N TYR A 831 -6.94 8.80 -9.31
CA TYR A 831 -7.58 7.52 -9.01
C TYR A 831 -8.76 7.19 -9.94
N ALA A 832 -8.95 7.90 -11.06
CA ALA A 832 -10.12 7.70 -11.93
C ALA A 832 -10.31 6.23 -12.35
N GLU A 833 -9.22 5.52 -12.64
CA GLU A 833 -9.25 4.10 -13.03
C GLU A 833 -9.61 3.13 -11.89
N TYR A 834 -9.69 3.60 -10.65
CA TYR A 834 -10.10 2.80 -9.49
C TYR A 834 -11.62 2.77 -9.33
N PHE A 835 -12.30 3.80 -9.83
CA PHE A 835 -13.73 4.01 -9.62
C PHE A 835 -14.65 2.85 -10.02
N PRO A 836 -14.30 2.00 -11.02
CA PRO A 836 -15.07 0.80 -11.28
C PRO A 836 -15.17 -0.14 -10.07
N TYR A 837 -14.09 -0.23 -9.28
CA TYR A 837 -13.88 -1.29 -8.29
C TYR A 837 -14.09 -0.85 -6.84
N VAL A 838 -14.26 0.46 -6.57
CA VAL A 838 -14.54 0.99 -5.22
C VAL A 838 -16.02 1.30 -5.03
N ASP A 839 -16.49 1.29 -3.79
CA ASP A 839 -17.91 1.50 -3.46
C ASP A 839 -18.18 2.91 -2.91
N LYS A 840 -17.19 3.51 -2.24
CA LYS A 840 -17.32 4.84 -1.63
C LYS A 840 -16.01 5.62 -1.61
N LEU A 841 -16.11 6.93 -1.79
CA LEU A 841 -14.97 7.84 -1.68
C LEU A 841 -14.96 8.52 -0.31
N TRP A 842 -13.76 8.76 0.21
CA TRP A 842 -13.54 9.60 1.37
C TRP A 842 -12.35 10.53 1.13
N PHE A 843 -12.35 11.20 -0.01
CA PHE A 843 -11.36 12.23 -0.32
C PHE A 843 -11.60 13.44 0.57
N GLY A 844 -10.63 13.78 1.40
CA GLY A 844 -10.91 14.87 2.33
C GLY A 844 -9.75 15.39 3.14
N GLU A 845 -8.63 14.67 3.30
CA GLU A 845 -7.51 15.23 4.04
C GLU A 845 -6.93 16.43 3.27
N SER A 846 -6.81 17.58 3.95
CA SER A 846 -6.41 18.88 3.40
C SER A 846 -7.35 19.52 2.35
N PHE A 847 -8.61 19.07 2.22
CA PHE A 847 -9.62 19.75 1.41
C PHE A 847 -10.26 20.94 2.15
N MET A 848 -10.20 22.13 1.57
CA MET A 848 -10.77 23.36 2.16
C MET A 848 -12.21 23.59 1.71
N TYR A 849 -13.11 22.74 2.20
CA TYR A 849 -14.53 22.68 1.85
C TYR A 849 -15.25 24.03 1.76
N SER A 850 -14.97 24.96 2.66
CA SER A 850 -15.61 26.29 2.68
C SER A 850 -15.06 27.26 1.61
N GLU A 851 -13.86 27.02 1.07
CA GLU A 851 -13.26 27.86 0.03
C GLU A 851 -13.49 27.30 -1.38
N MET A 852 -13.85 26.03 -1.50
CA MET A 852 -14.13 25.36 -2.78
C MET A 852 -15.37 25.92 -3.49
N SER A 853 -15.30 26.00 -4.83
CA SER A 853 -16.46 26.33 -5.68
C SER A 853 -17.45 25.15 -5.72
N PRO A 854 -18.74 25.38 -6.06
CA PRO A 854 -19.71 24.28 -6.21
C PRO A 854 -19.25 23.21 -7.22
N VAL A 855 -18.61 23.62 -8.32
CA VAL A 855 -18.13 22.68 -9.33
C VAL A 855 -16.95 21.86 -8.80
N ASN A 856 -16.09 22.48 -7.99
CA ASN A 856 -14.96 21.76 -7.39
C ASN A 856 -15.44 20.65 -6.44
N TRP A 857 -16.46 20.92 -5.62
CA TRP A 857 -17.12 19.89 -4.81
C TRP A 857 -17.69 18.74 -5.66
N LEU A 858 -18.41 19.09 -6.72
CA LEU A 858 -19.04 18.10 -7.61
C LEU A 858 -17.98 17.18 -8.24
N VAL A 859 -16.91 17.75 -8.78
CA VAL A 859 -15.96 17.02 -9.62
C VAL A 859 -14.88 16.31 -8.80
N GLU A 860 -14.36 16.92 -7.74
CA GLU A 860 -13.22 16.36 -7.01
C GLU A 860 -13.58 15.52 -5.78
N VAL A 861 -14.76 15.70 -5.19
CA VAL A 861 -15.07 15.10 -3.88
C VAL A 861 -16.36 14.27 -3.90
N SER A 862 -17.39 14.71 -4.62
CA SER A 862 -18.71 14.07 -4.52
C SER A 862 -18.77 12.63 -5.06
N GLY A 863 -17.91 12.29 -6.02
CA GLY A 863 -17.96 11.02 -6.77
C GLY A 863 -19.08 10.92 -7.81
N ILE A 864 -20.04 11.87 -7.81
CA ILE A 864 -21.25 11.82 -8.64
C ILE A 864 -20.92 11.68 -10.14
N PRO A 865 -19.98 12.45 -10.73
CA PRO A 865 -19.64 12.33 -12.15
C PRO A 865 -19.09 10.97 -12.57
N PHE A 866 -18.65 10.17 -11.61
CA PHE A 866 -18.06 8.86 -11.83
C PHE A 866 -19.02 7.72 -11.51
N GLY A 867 -20.21 8.01 -10.99
CA GLY A 867 -21.16 6.99 -10.55
C GLY A 867 -20.89 6.50 -9.13
N LEU A 868 -20.27 7.33 -8.30
CA LEU A 868 -19.97 7.06 -6.90
C LEU A 868 -20.59 8.14 -6.00
N MET A 869 -20.48 7.93 -4.70
CA MET A 869 -20.82 8.91 -3.67
C MET A 869 -19.63 9.06 -2.71
N GLY A 870 -19.55 10.19 -2.01
CA GLY A 870 -18.44 10.54 -1.14
C GLY A 870 -18.84 10.98 0.27
N ASP A 871 -17.88 10.95 1.19
CA ASP A 871 -17.97 11.56 2.53
C ASP A 871 -16.90 12.66 2.70
N MET A 872 -17.04 13.49 3.74
CA MET A 872 -16.09 14.57 4.08
C MET A 872 -15.15 14.18 5.22
N LEU A 873 -13.95 14.78 5.27
CA LEU A 873 -12.96 14.58 6.35
C LEU A 873 -12.47 15.91 6.96
N HIS A 874 -11.54 16.62 6.30
CA HIS A 874 -10.74 17.70 6.92
C HIS A 874 -11.57 18.80 7.59
N GLY A 875 -11.14 19.22 8.78
CA GLY A 875 -11.83 20.21 9.61
C GLY A 875 -13.25 19.83 10.04
N GLY A 876 -13.65 18.56 9.94
CA GLY A 876 -15.04 18.15 10.16
C GLY A 876 -15.99 18.49 9.00
N GLY A 877 -15.45 18.82 7.83
CA GLY A 877 -16.24 19.13 6.64
C GLY A 877 -16.94 20.50 6.67
N ASN A 878 -17.81 20.73 5.68
CA ASN A 878 -18.83 21.78 5.75
C ASN A 878 -20.20 21.13 5.61
N LYS A 879 -20.88 20.91 6.73
CA LYS A 879 -22.17 20.18 6.76
C LYS A 879 -23.27 20.82 5.93
N TRP A 880 -23.31 22.15 5.81
CA TRP A 880 -24.32 22.84 4.99
C TRP A 880 -24.06 22.62 3.50
N LEU A 881 -22.81 22.81 3.05
CA LEU A 881 -22.46 22.67 1.64
C LEU A 881 -22.36 21.20 1.21
N GLY A 882 -21.92 20.30 2.10
CA GLY A 882 -21.87 18.85 1.84
C GLY A 882 -23.25 18.25 1.57
N MET A 883 -24.29 18.77 2.23
CA MET A 883 -25.69 18.40 1.94
C MET A 883 -26.16 18.80 0.54
N GLN A 884 -25.43 19.62 -0.23
CA GLN A 884 -25.73 19.82 -1.66
C GLN A 884 -25.45 18.56 -2.50
N TYR A 885 -24.62 17.63 -1.99
CA TYR A 885 -24.18 16.43 -2.72
C TYR A 885 -24.53 15.12 -1.97
N GLY A 886 -25.32 15.20 -0.90
CA GLY A 886 -25.71 14.05 -0.07
C GLY A 886 -24.61 13.57 0.88
N MET A 887 -23.65 14.43 1.21
CA MET A 887 -22.44 14.05 1.93
C MET A 887 -22.50 14.44 3.42
N THR A 888 -22.00 13.55 4.28
CA THR A 888 -21.72 13.83 5.70
C THR A 888 -20.28 13.44 6.04
N VAL A 889 -19.88 13.61 7.30
CA VAL A 889 -18.63 13.08 7.86
C VAL A 889 -18.84 11.67 8.44
N ARG A 890 -17.75 10.99 8.81
CA ARG A 890 -17.78 9.69 9.50
C ARG A 890 -17.53 9.88 11.00
N GLN A 891 -18.40 9.37 11.86
CA GLN A 891 -18.18 9.42 13.31
C GLN A 891 -17.29 8.27 13.78
N PRO A 892 -16.57 8.37 14.91
CA PRO A 892 -16.26 9.59 15.66
C PRO A 892 -14.90 10.16 15.22
N TRP A 893 -14.59 10.14 13.91
CA TRP A 893 -13.27 10.53 13.43
C TRP A 893 -12.86 11.92 13.94
N MET A 894 -11.62 12.04 14.42
CA MET A 894 -11.07 13.30 14.91
C MET A 894 -10.08 13.85 13.89
N THR A 895 -10.27 15.10 13.50
CA THR A 895 -9.37 15.81 12.58
C THR A 895 -9.35 17.29 12.92
N ASP A 896 -8.16 17.91 12.89
CA ASP A 896 -7.99 19.35 13.11
C ASP A 896 -8.64 19.87 14.41
N GLY A 897 -8.65 19.05 15.47
CA GLY A 897 -9.27 19.37 16.76
C GLY A 897 -10.80 19.26 16.80
N VAL A 898 -11.42 18.73 15.75
CA VAL A 898 -12.88 18.56 15.63
C VAL A 898 -13.23 17.08 15.63
N VAL A 899 -14.21 16.69 16.47
CA VAL A 899 -14.83 15.35 16.43
C VAL A 899 -15.99 15.38 15.45
N CYS A 900 -15.94 14.49 14.47
CA CYS A 900 -16.97 14.37 13.44
C CYS A 900 -18.26 13.74 14.01
N ASP A 901 -19.37 14.47 13.94
CA ASP A 901 -20.69 13.99 14.37
C ASP A 901 -21.80 14.33 13.34
N PRO A 902 -22.30 13.34 12.57
CA PRO A 902 -23.35 13.52 11.59
C PRO A 902 -24.77 13.15 12.09
N GLN A 903 -24.91 12.72 13.35
CA GLN A 903 -26.12 12.02 13.82
C GLN A 903 -27.42 12.83 13.69
N TYR A 904 -27.37 14.14 13.90
CA TYR A 904 -28.55 15.00 13.77
C TYR A 904 -29.04 15.15 12.32
N ILE A 905 -28.11 15.11 11.36
CA ILE A 905 -28.45 15.10 9.93
C ILE A 905 -29.05 13.74 9.56
N TRP A 906 -28.46 12.65 10.05
CA TRP A 906 -29.00 11.30 9.85
C TRP A 906 -30.41 11.13 10.42
N LYS A 907 -30.70 11.73 11.57
CA LYS A 907 -32.06 11.75 12.12
C LYS A 907 -33.05 12.44 11.16
N LEU A 908 -32.69 13.60 10.62
CA LEU A 908 -33.52 14.28 9.61
C LEU A 908 -33.69 13.40 8.35
N TRP A 909 -32.62 12.74 7.91
CA TRP A 909 -32.68 11.81 6.78
C TRP A 909 -33.69 10.69 7.00
N ASP A 910 -33.73 10.11 8.21
CA ASP A 910 -34.67 9.05 8.58
C ASP A 910 -36.11 9.58 8.65
N GLU A 911 -36.34 10.72 9.31
CA GLU A 911 -37.66 11.35 9.41
C GLU A 911 -38.21 11.76 8.05
N PHE A 912 -37.34 12.27 7.15
CA PHE A 912 -37.70 12.56 5.77
C PHE A 912 -37.83 11.28 4.92
N GLY A 913 -37.15 10.19 5.25
CA GLY A 913 -37.03 9.01 4.40
C GLY A 913 -36.22 9.29 3.13
N ILE A 914 -35.06 9.93 3.28
CA ILE A 914 -34.19 10.39 2.17
C ILE A 914 -33.66 9.25 1.30
N MET A 915 -33.55 8.04 1.87
CA MET A 915 -33.03 6.85 1.19
C MET A 915 -33.80 6.48 -0.08
N ASP A 916 -35.09 6.81 -0.14
CA ASP A 916 -35.95 6.57 -1.30
C ASP A 916 -36.04 7.77 -2.26
N SER A 917 -35.28 8.83 -2.00
CA SER A 917 -35.36 10.06 -2.78
C SER A 917 -34.45 10.03 -4.01
N LYS A 918 -34.88 10.72 -5.07
CA LYS A 918 -34.04 11.05 -6.21
C LYS A 918 -33.30 12.36 -5.95
N ILE A 919 -31.99 12.36 -6.11
CA ILE A 919 -31.18 13.58 -6.07
C ILE A 919 -31.34 14.34 -7.39
N VAL A 920 -31.80 15.59 -7.32
CA VAL A 920 -31.87 16.53 -8.45
C VAL A 920 -31.00 17.73 -8.08
N GLY A 921 -29.75 17.69 -8.52
CA GLY A 921 -28.73 18.69 -8.18
C GLY A 921 -28.86 20.00 -8.93
N PHE A 922 -28.25 21.05 -8.39
CA PHE A 922 -28.17 22.36 -9.08
C PHE A 922 -27.35 22.31 -10.38
N TRP A 923 -26.58 21.25 -10.59
CA TRP A 923 -25.75 21.01 -11.78
C TRP A 923 -26.54 20.47 -12.98
N GLU A 924 -27.79 20.04 -12.77
CA GLU A 924 -28.66 19.61 -13.85
C GLU A 924 -28.86 20.75 -14.88
N LYS A 925 -28.99 20.40 -16.17
CA LYS A 925 -29.28 21.38 -17.23
C LYS A 925 -30.55 22.18 -16.93
N ASN A 926 -31.56 21.52 -16.35
CA ASN A 926 -32.79 22.11 -15.88
C ASN A 926 -33.02 21.71 -14.41
N PRO A 927 -32.45 22.46 -13.44
CA PRO A 927 -32.64 22.19 -12.02
C PRO A 927 -34.09 22.42 -11.61
N ALA A 928 -34.62 21.56 -10.74
CA ALA A 928 -36.00 21.70 -10.24
C ALA A 928 -36.22 22.95 -9.38
N VAL A 929 -35.15 23.44 -8.74
CA VAL A 929 -35.19 24.67 -7.96
C VAL A 929 -33.94 25.48 -8.24
N THR A 930 -34.12 26.76 -8.52
CA THR A 930 -33.03 27.74 -8.60
C THR A 930 -33.29 28.89 -7.64
N THR A 931 -32.33 29.80 -7.48
CA THR A 931 -32.51 31.00 -6.65
C THR A 931 -32.27 32.27 -7.45
N SER A 932 -32.69 33.41 -6.89
CA SER A 932 -32.42 34.74 -7.44
C SER A 932 -30.94 35.16 -7.39
N ASP A 933 -30.06 34.42 -6.71
CA ASP A 933 -28.61 34.70 -6.65
C ASP A 933 -27.80 33.47 -7.10
N LYS A 934 -26.91 33.68 -8.09
CA LYS A 934 -26.12 32.60 -8.69
C LYS A 934 -25.15 31.92 -7.72
N GLU A 935 -24.77 32.56 -6.61
CA GLU A 935 -23.88 32.00 -5.59
C GLU A 935 -24.62 31.14 -4.55
N VAL A 936 -25.95 31.15 -4.56
CA VAL A 936 -26.78 30.30 -3.71
C VAL A 936 -27.40 29.18 -4.55
N LYS A 937 -26.99 27.95 -4.25
CA LYS A 937 -27.39 26.73 -4.96
C LYS A 937 -28.46 25.97 -4.19
N VAL A 938 -29.27 25.20 -4.93
CA VAL A 938 -30.29 24.33 -4.35
C VAL A 938 -30.22 22.95 -4.99
N THR A 939 -30.12 21.93 -4.14
CA THR A 939 -30.29 20.53 -4.54
C THR A 939 -31.58 20.00 -3.92
N ALA A 940 -32.41 19.36 -4.73
CA ALA A 940 -33.68 18.80 -4.30
C ALA A 940 -33.58 17.28 -4.18
N TYR A 941 -33.96 16.75 -3.02
CA TYR A 941 -34.15 15.33 -2.76
C TYR A 941 -35.64 15.02 -2.89
N VAL A 942 -36.03 14.51 -4.06
CA VAL A 942 -37.44 14.40 -4.48
C VAL A 942 -37.99 13.00 -4.16
N LYS A 943 -39.12 12.97 -3.46
CA LYS A 943 -39.92 11.77 -3.18
C LYS A 943 -41.40 12.10 -3.45
N ASP A 944 -42.23 11.08 -3.66
CA ASP A 944 -43.66 11.29 -3.89
C ASP A 944 -44.30 12.04 -2.71
N GLY A 945 -44.99 13.15 -3.01
CA GLY A 945 -45.69 14.00 -2.04
C GLY A 945 -44.81 14.86 -1.13
N LYS A 946 -43.47 14.70 -1.17
CA LYS A 946 -42.53 15.50 -0.35
C LYS A 946 -41.14 15.65 -0.96
N THR A 947 -40.55 16.83 -0.82
CA THR A 947 -39.19 17.13 -1.30
C THR A 947 -38.39 17.79 -0.20
N LEU A 948 -37.14 17.36 0.02
CA LEU A 948 -36.20 18.07 0.88
C LEU A 948 -35.29 18.94 0.01
N LEU A 949 -35.32 20.25 0.22
CA LEU A 949 -34.42 21.21 -0.41
C LEU A 949 -33.20 21.43 0.48
N SER A 950 -32.01 21.19 -0.06
CA SER A 950 -30.76 21.67 0.51
C SER A 950 -30.40 22.97 -0.20
N ILE A 951 -30.30 24.07 0.55
CA ILE A 951 -29.89 25.40 0.07
C ILE A 951 -28.49 25.68 0.60
N GLY A 952 -27.56 26.17 -0.23
CA GLY A 952 -26.19 26.45 0.18
C GLY A 952 -25.64 27.74 -0.43
N ASN A 953 -25.11 28.64 0.41
CA ASN A 953 -24.50 29.90 -0.01
C ASN A 953 -22.97 29.75 -0.08
N TYR A 954 -22.43 29.79 -1.30
CA TYR A 954 -21.00 29.65 -1.54
C TYR A 954 -20.23 30.98 -1.43
N SER A 955 -20.92 32.10 -1.21
CA SER A 955 -20.28 33.41 -1.09
C SER A 955 -19.74 33.67 0.32
N LYS A 956 -18.91 34.72 0.46
CA LYS A 956 -18.42 35.22 1.76
C LYS A 956 -19.38 36.23 2.41
N ALA A 957 -20.53 36.48 1.80
CA ALA A 957 -21.52 37.45 2.28
C ALA A 957 -22.86 36.77 2.57
N LYS A 958 -23.63 37.33 3.51
CA LYS A 958 -25.01 36.92 3.73
C LYS A 958 -25.83 37.27 2.50
N LYS A 959 -26.68 36.35 2.05
CA LYS A 959 -27.55 36.52 0.89
C LYS A 959 -29.01 36.47 1.31
N LEU A 960 -29.85 37.18 0.58
CA LEU A 960 -31.29 37.16 0.74
C LEU A 960 -31.89 36.75 -0.60
N VAL A 961 -32.42 35.52 -0.69
CA VAL A 961 -32.77 34.91 -1.98
C VAL A 961 -34.23 34.52 -2.06
N LYS A 962 -34.78 34.56 -3.27
CA LYS A 962 -36.07 33.97 -3.61
C LYS A 962 -35.86 32.63 -4.33
N LEU A 963 -36.68 31.64 -4.03
CA LEU A 963 -36.68 30.37 -4.75
C LEU A 963 -37.55 30.47 -6.01
N ASN A 964 -37.04 29.92 -7.11
CA ASN A 964 -37.79 29.67 -8.32
C ASN A 964 -37.97 28.16 -8.44
N ILE A 965 -39.18 27.68 -8.16
CA ILE A 965 -39.51 26.25 -8.03
C ILE A 965 -40.30 25.79 -9.26
N ASP A 966 -39.81 24.76 -9.94
CA ASP A 966 -40.60 24.03 -10.93
C ASP A 966 -41.45 22.96 -10.23
N TRP A 967 -42.65 23.36 -9.82
CA TRP A 967 -43.61 22.52 -9.14
C TRP A 967 -43.99 21.26 -9.93
N LYS A 968 -43.98 21.35 -11.27
CA LYS A 968 -44.29 20.22 -12.14
C LYS A 968 -43.16 19.18 -12.10
N GLN A 969 -41.91 19.62 -12.12
CA GLN A 969 -40.76 18.73 -11.99
C GLN A 969 -40.68 18.08 -10.60
N LEU A 970 -41.10 18.80 -9.55
CA LEU A 970 -41.19 18.25 -8.19
C LEU A 970 -42.41 17.34 -7.97
N GLY A 971 -43.42 17.40 -8.84
CA GLY A 971 -44.67 16.65 -8.68
C GLY A 971 -45.49 17.11 -7.46
N LEU A 972 -45.42 18.40 -7.10
CA LEU A 972 -46.12 18.96 -5.95
C LEU A 972 -47.11 20.05 -6.37
N ASN A 973 -48.25 20.14 -5.70
CA ASN A 973 -49.23 21.20 -5.94
C ASN A 973 -48.89 22.48 -5.12
N PRO A 974 -48.55 23.61 -5.77
CA PRO A 974 -48.16 24.82 -5.06
C PRO A 974 -49.24 25.40 -4.14
N SER A 975 -50.53 25.09 -4.35
CA SER A 975 -51.61 25.59 -3.49
C SER A 975 -51.76 24.85 -2.16
N SER A 976 -51.17 23.66 -2.03
CA SER A 976 -51.25 22.83 -0.82
C SER A 976 -49.89 22.58 -0.16
N VAL A 977 -48.79 23.06 -0.74
CA VAL A 977 -47.44 22.83 -0.19
C VAL A 977 -47.16 23.72 1.01
N ARG A 978 -46.72 23.08 2.09
CA ARG A 978 -46.06 23.73 3.24
C ARG A 978 -44.54 23.67 3.06
N MET A 979 -43.86 24.76 3.41
CA MET A 979 -42.40 24.87 3.31
C MET A 979 -41.80 25.10 4.70
N GLN A 980 -41.25 24.04 5.29
CA GLN A 980 -40.80 24.02 6.68
C GLN A 980 -39.32 23.60 6.78
N ALA A 981 -38.51 24.44 7.41
CA ALA A 981 -37.20 24.09 7.91
C ALA A 981 -37.36 23.46 9.31
N PRO A 982 -37.14 22.15 9.50
CA PRO A 982 -37.16 21.53 10.83
C PRO A 982 -35.95 22.00 11.65
N ALA A 983 -36.05 21.96 12.98
CA ALA A 983 -34.89 22.18 13.83
C ALA A 983 -33.91 21.00 13.70
N VAL A 984 -32.63 21.30 13.47
CA VAL A 984 -31.55 20.31 13.42
C VAL A 984 -30.40 20.85 14.24
N THR A 985 -30.05 20.15 15.32
CA THR A 985 -28.99 20.55 16.26
C THR A 985 -27.69 20.84 15.51
N ASP A 986 -27.06 21.94 15.92
CA ASP A 986 -25.85 22.52 15.33
C ASP A 986 -25.96 22.93 13.85
N PHE A 987 -27.10 22.77 13.18
CA PHE A 987 -27.27 23.06 11.75
C PHE A 987 -28.21 24.23 11.50
N GLN A 988 -29.44 24.18 12.03
CA GLN A 988 -30.47 25.22 11.83
C GLN A 988 -31.55 25.20 12.92
N GLU A 989 -32.19 26.35 13.16
CA GLU A 989 -33.40 26.46 13.99
C GLU A 989 -34.66 26.14 13.16
N ALA A 990 -35.77 25.80 13.83
CA ALA A 990 -37.04 25.60 13.14
C ALA A 990 -37.57 26.91 12.54
N CYS A 991 -37.97 26.90 11.27
CA CYS A 991 -38.52 28.06 10.58
C CYS A 991 -39.57 27.63 9.55
N GLU A 992 -40.59 28.45 9.35
CA GLU A 992 -41.56 28.28 8.26
C GLU A 992 -41.37 29.38 7.24
N PHE A 993 -41.23 29.00 5.97
CA PHE A 993 -41.00 29.93 4.88
C PHE A 993 -42.23 29.99 3.97
N ASN A 994 -42.49 31.17 3.41
CA ASN A 994 -43.46 31.30 2.32
C ASN A 994 -42.73 31.00 0.99
N PRO A 995 -43.28 30.18 0.09
CA PRO A 995 -42.66 29.90 -1.22
C PRO A 995 -42.33 31.14 -2.07
N SER A 996 -43.05 32.25 -1.86
CA SER A 996 -42.80 33.54 -2.53
C SER A 996 -41.89 34.50 -1.76
N GLY A 997 -41.56 34.16 -0.50
CA GLY A 997 -40.79 34.97 0.42
C GLY A 997 -39.29 34.94 0.17
N LEU A 998 -38.59 35.82 0.89
CA LEU A 998 -37.13 35.89 0.89
C LEU A 998 -36.55 35.02 2.00
N ILE A 999 -35.49 34.28 1.67
CA ILE A 999 -34.79 33.37 2.59
C ILE A 999 -33.40 33.94 2.89
N PRO A 1000 -33.07 34.25 4.15
CA PRO A 1000 -31.74 34.66 4.53
C PRO A 1000 -30.80 33.44 4.60
N VAL A 1001 -29.67 33.50 3.90
CA VAL A 1001 -28.67 32.43 3.90
C VAL A 1001 -27.31 33.01 4.27
N ASP A 1002 -26.78 32.60 5.42
CA ASP A 1002 -25.51 33.09 5.95
C ASP A 1002 -24.31 32.64 5.08
N PRO A 1003 -23.16 33.35 5.12
CA PRO A 1003 -21.97 32.97 4.36
C PRO A 1003 -21.55 31.52 4.64
N LYS A 1004 -21.24 30.76 3.58
CA LYS A 1004 -20.74 29.37 3.68
C LYS A 1004 -21.67 28.41 4.44
N ARG A 1005 -22.94 28.77 4.60
CA ARG A 1005 -23.99 28.01 5.30
C ARG A 1005 -25.21 27.79 4.41
N GLY A 1006 -26.25 27.20 4.97
CA GLY A 1006 -27.40 26.71 4.21
C GLY A 1006 -28.62 26.40 5.05
N TRP A 1007 -29.66 25.91 4.38
CA TRP A 1007 -30.91 25.43 4.98
C TRP A 1007 -31.29 24.06 4.41
N LEU A 1008 -31.91 23.23 5.23
CA LEU A 1008 -32.64 22.03 4.87
C LEU A 1008 -34.13 22.33 5.04
N ILE A 1009 -34.88 22.37 3.95
CA ILE A 1009 -36.29 22.78 3.94
C ILE A 1009 -37.14 21.68 3.32
N VAL A 1010 -38.10 21.16 4.08
CA VAL A 1010 -39.07 20.17 3.61
C VAL A 1010 -40.25 20.89 2.96
N LEU A 1011 -40.50 20.56 1.70
CA LEU A 1011 -41.74 20.81 0.99
C LEU A 1011 -42.63 19.58 1.15
N SER A 1012 -43.84 19.75 1.66
CA SER A 1012 -44.82 18.65 1.79
C SER A 1012 -46.21 19.17 1.49
N GLU A 1013 -47.02 18.39 0.76
CA GLU A 1013 -48.44 18.70 0.63
C GLU A 1013 -49.12 18.56 2.00
N GLY A 1014 -49.94 19.55 2.38
CA GLY A 1014 -50.80 19.45 3.55
C GLY A 1014 -51.77 18.28 3.36
N MET A 1015 -51.93 17.46 4.41
CA MET A 1015 -52.95 16.40 4.45
C MET A 1015 -54.35 16.95 4.18
#